data_AF-A0AA39HL87-F1
#
_entry.id   AF-A0AA39HL87-F1
#
_cell.length_a   1.000
_cell.length_b   1.000
_cell.length_c   1.000
_cell.angle_alpha   90.00
_cell.angle_beta   90.00
_cell.angle_gamma   90.00
#
_symmetry.space_group_name_H-M   'P 1'
#
loop_
_entity.id
_entity.type
_entity.pdbx_description
1 polymer ?
#
loop_
_entity_poly.entity_id
_entity_poly.type
_entity_poly.pdbx_seq_one_letter_code
_entity_poly.pdbx_strand_id
1 'polypeptide(L)'
;MDLCAIIVGISYFILSAIFLFINGIIIVVLSVNKEFKSITYRIIKTLCFSCILQLIPFLIGGVMSVAQSSLSYHLDRVLGILVQSGWMFYICVTFTLAVDRLLIFTCPRSPKLLTIPVILLIFSFIFCLSTATLMALNVFSFTYKHAGGYYFWGYDIEGNRKSAFVLSIEPYVDMGIFAMNFVVYIAICIHLLKMKKLAGPKSNFQKAEIRIFTVALISFTYEALFVIWTFWVPIFSILGVKATFIFLNMTWIVECGMFASLTLIINGNLRRKVMDMVVEIETSLGITERTPSRAYLEMDLCAIIIGTLYFLLSFTFLVLNGTIIFVLSTNKEFRTSTYRIIKTLCFSCMLQLVSFWIGGIMTISQSTLNYYLDRVLGVLVESSWFFYVSISLTLAVDRLLVFICIRSSDFSIITTILLGLSWLFFLCIVVAMGLQLFGYTYEHHGMVYQWGYTSTSGSRIVMKMEPYFDMGVFAMIFTIYSVLCVYLFKVLGIIIESSWLFYVCISLTLAVDRFLIFVHPSCTTLATILLGSSWLFWISTMVVMSLPGFGYTYKHPLGYYLWMWNAGSGSAVVAEIEPFFDVSVFIVIFVMYAIVVRKIMQLKRTATSSSYRTELRICVVAAGSFIYETLFIAVTFWMPFDVLGEKEMYVVLNVIWMIDCGMFASLTLVFNTVLRRKVILLVKGNDVIHVSSNRVT
;
A
#
# COMPACT_ATOMS: atom_id res chain seq x y z
N MET A 1 -26.06 5.72 -25.69
CA MET A 1 -25.03 4.94 -24.96
C MET A 1 -24.75 5.62 -23.64
N ASP A 2 -24.76 4.88 -22.53
CA ASP A 2 -24.30 5.40 -21.23
C ASP A 2 -22.81 5.72 -21.34
N LEU A 3 -22.45 6.99 -21.17
CA LEU A 3 -21.06 7.44 -21.23
C LEU A 3 -20.20 6.68 -20.21
N CYS A 4 -20.83 6.23 -19.10
CA CYS A 4 -20.19 5.37 -18.11
C CYS A 4 -19.67 4.07 -18.73
N ALA A 5 -20.55 3.42 -19.50
CA ALA A 5 -20.23 2.25 -20.27
C ALA A 5 -19.11 2.50 -21.28
N ILE A 6 -19.09 3.67 -21.94
CA ILE A 6 -18.12 3.96 -22.99
C ILE A 6 -16.70 4.08 -22.42
N ILE A 7 -16.43 4.91 -21.39
CA ILE A 7 -15.05 4.92 -20.86
C ILE A 7 -14.71 3.59 -20.24
N VAL A 8 -15.61 3.03 -19.41
CA VAL A 8 -15.31 1.81 -18.69
C VAL A 8 -14.99 0.71 -19.70
N GLY A 9 -15.78 0.61 -20.76
CA GLY A 9 -15.57 -0.31 -21.87
C GLY A 9 -14.26 -0.06 -22.64
N ILE A 10 -13.97 1.19 -23.03
CA ILE A 10 -12.70 1.55 -23.67
C ILE A 10 -11.51 1.22 -22.76
N SER A 11 -11.63 1.50 -21.48
CA SER A 11 -10.59 1.26 -20.48
C SER A 11 -10.37 -0.23 -20.27
N TYR A 12 -11.43 -1.04 -20.14
CA TYR A 12 -11.33 -2.50 -20.10
C TYR A 12 -10.70 -3.06 -21.35
N PHE A 13 -11.11 -2.56 -22.52
CA PHE A 13 -10.58 -3.01 -23.81
C PHE A 13 -9.07 -2.74 -23.90
N ILE A 14 -8.65 -1.49 -23.71
CA ILE A 14 -7.25 -1.07 -23.81
C ILE A 14 -6.39 -1.83 -22.79
N LEU A 15 -6.81 -1.86 -21.53
CA LEU A 15 -6.04 -2.48 -20.46
C LEU A 15 -5.90 -4.00 -20.67
N SER A 16 -6.99 -4.67 -21.08
CA SER A 16 -6.96 -6.10 -21.37
C SER A 16 -6.10 -6.42 -22.59
N ALA A 17 -6.13 -5.59 -23.64
CA ALA A 17 -5.31 -5.79 -24.83
C ALA A 17 -3.81 -5.70 -24.50
N ILE A 18 -3.41 -4.71 -23.68
CA ILE A 18 -2.02 -4.56 -23.23
C ILE A 18 -1.56 -5.79 -22.45
N PHE A 19 -2.35 -6.24 -21.47
CA PHE A 19 -1.97 -7.39 -20.65
C PHE A 19 -2.04 -8.72 -21.40
N LEU A 20 -2.92 -8.85 -22.38
CA LEU A 20 -2.99 -10.02 -23.26
C LEU A 20 -1.69 -10.16 -24.07
N PHE A 21 -1.21 -9.04 -24.61
CA PHE A 21 0.05 -8.96 -25.35
C PHE A 21 1.26 -9.34 -24.48
N ILE A 22 1.35 -8.76 -23.27
CA ILE A 22 2.46 -9.04 -22.32
C ILE A 22 2.48 -10.52 -21.94
N ASN A 23 1.33 -11.09 -21.55
CA ASN A 23 1.24 -12.51 -21.20
C ASN A 23 1.59 -13.42 -22.39
N GLY A 24 1.10 -13.08 -23.59
CA GLY A 24 1.38 -13.82 -24.82
C GLY A 24 2.87 -13.88 -25.14
N ILE A 25 3.55 -12.73 -25.12
CA ILE A 25 5.01 -12.66 -25.36
C ILE A 25 5.79 -13.50 -24.36
N ILE A 26 5.44 -13.44 -23.07
CA ILE A 26 6.13 -14.24 -22.05
C ILE A 26 5.96 -15.73 -22.33
N ILE A 27 4.76 -16.19 -22.69
CA ILE A 27 4.53 -17.61 -23.04
C ILE A 27 5.38 -18.03 -24.23
N VAL A 28 5.47 -17.21 -25.28
CA VAL A 28 6.29 -17.51 -26.47
C VAL A 28 7.76 -17.60 -26.09
N VAL A 29 8.31 -16.60 -25.38
CA VAL A 29 9.71 -16.58 -24.95
C VAL A 29 10.06 -17.78 -24.06
N LEU A 30 9.20 -18.12 -23.09
CA LEU A 30 9.38 -19.28 -22.22
C LEU A 30 9.30 -20.61 -22.98
N SER A 31 8.57 -20.66 -24.09
CA SER A 31 8.42 -21.89 -24.90
C SER A 31 9.55 -22.09 -25.89
N VAL A 32 10.08 -21.02 -26.48
CA VAL A 32 11.15 -21.07 -27.49
C VAL A 32 12.52 -21.35 -26.85
N ASN A 33 12.81 -20.74 -25.71
CA ASN A 33 14.15 -20.81 -25.11
C ASN A 33 14.33 -22.05 -24.24
N LYS A 34 15.28 -22.92 -24.60
CA LYS A 34 15.54 -24.21 -23.91
C LYS A 34 15.93 -24.06 -22.42
N GLU A 35 16.44 -22.90 -22.02
CA GLU A 35 16.82 -22.58 -20.63
C GLU A 35 15.61 -22.52 -19.68
N PHE A 36 14.40 -22.27 -20.19
CA PHE A 36 13.17 -22.18 -19.39
C PHE A 36 12.38 -23.49 -19.35
N LYS A 37 13.05 -24.65 -19.51
CA LYS A 37 12.40 -25.97 -19.47
C LYS A 37 12.11 -26.53 -18.07
N SER A 38 12.51 -25.81 -17.00
CA SER A 38 12.29 -26.23 -15.62
C SER A 38 10.80 -26.30 -15.27
N ILE A 39 10.47 -27.05 -14.21
CA ILE A 39 9.08 -27.22 -13.73
C ILE A 39 8.48 -25.86 -13.36
N THR A 40 9.25 -25.01 -12.68
CA THR A 40 8.83 -23.64 -12.32
C THR A 40 8.42 -22.81 -13.52
N TYR A 41 9.22 -22.79 -14.59
CA TYR A 41 8.87 -22.02 -15.79
C TYR A 41 7.67 -22.62 -16.53
N ARG A 42 7.43 -23.94 -16.42
CA ARG A 42 6.17 -24.55 -16.89
C ARG A 42 4.97 -24.07 -16.07
N ILE A 43 5.11 -23.94 -14.75
CA ILE A 43 4.07 -23.38 -13.87
C ILE A 43 3.81 -21.92 -14.23
N ILE A 44 4.86 -21.09 -14.36
CA ILE A 44 4.76 -19.66 -14.77
C ILE A 44 4.06 -19.53 -16.13
N LYS A 45 4.45 -20.33 -17.12
CA LYS A 45 3.80 -20.35 -18.44
C LYS A 45 2.31 -20.69 -18.33
N THR A 46 1.97 -21.64 -17.46
CA THR A 46 0.59 -22.05 -17.23
C THR A 46 -0.20 -20.95 -16.52
N LEU A 47 0.43 -20.22 -15.61
CA LEU A 47 -0.15 -19.06 -14.93
C LEU A 47 -0.45 -17.94 -15.93
N CYS A 48 0.50 -17.58 -16.81
CA CYS A 48 0.24 -16.62 -17.90
C CYS A 48 -0.89 -17.09 -18.82
N PHE A 49 -0.99 -18.40 -19.11
CA PHE A 49 -2.08 -18.93 -19.91
C PHE A 49 -3.43 -18.78 -19.20
N SER A 50 -3.51 -19.00 -17.89
CA SER A 50 -4.72 -18.74 -17.11
C SER A 50 -5.12 -17.25 -17.08
N CYS A 51 -4.15 -16.33 -17.10
CA CYS A 51 -4.44 -14.89 -17.26
C CYS A 51 -5.01 -14.59 -18.65
N ILE A 52 -4.47 -15.19 -19.72
CA ILE A 52 -4.99 -15.03 -21.09
C ILE A 52 -6.45 -15.49 -21.19
N LEU A 53 -6.79 -16.61 -20.55
CA LEU A 53 -8.17 -17.13 -20.53
C LEU A 53 -9.17 -16.13 -19.92
N GLN A 54 -8.72 -15.29 -18.97
CA GLN A 54 -9.53 -14.25 -18.33
C GLN A 54 -9.52 -12.92 -19.12
N LEU A 55 -8.37 -12.53 -19.66
CA LEU A 55 -8.19 -11.29 -20.42
C LEU A 55 -8.97 -11.26 -21.74
N ILE A 56 -9.22 -12.40 -22.38
CA ILE A 56 -10.06 -12.48 -23.59
C ILE A 56 -11.52 -12.07 -23.27
N PRO A 57 -12.20 -12.67 -22.27
CA PRO A 57 -13.48 -12.18 -21.76
C PRO A 57 -13.47 -10.72 -21.33
N PHE A 58 -12.41 -10.20 -20.68
CA PHE A 58 -12.37 -8.78 -20.31
C PHE A 58 -12.23 -7.84 -21.51
N LEU A 59 -11.44 -8.22 -22.51
CA LEU A 59 -11.30 -7.48 -23.77
C LEU A 59 -12.65 -7.37 -24.49
N ILE A 60 -13.34 -8.51 -24.66
CA ILE A 60 -14.66 -8.54 -25.29
C ILE A 60 -15.71 -7.89 -24.37
N GLY A 61 -15.57 -8.04 -23.05
CA GLY A 61 -16.37 -7.37 -22.03
C GLY A 61 -16.31 -5.85 -22.18
N GLY A 62 -15.15 -5.29 -22.54
CA GLY A 62 -15.00 -3.88 -22.89
C GLY A 62 -15.83 -3.48 -24.11
N VAL A 63 -15.83 -4.29 -25.17
CA VAL A 63 -16.70 -4.10 -26.34
C VAL A 63 -18.17 -4.23 -25.96
N MET A 64 -18.52 -5.21 -25.11
CA MET A 64 -19.87 -5.40 -24.58
C MET A 64 -20.33 -4.22 -23.72
N SER A 65 -19.44 -3.58 -22.94
CA SER A 65 -19.77 -2.35 -22.21
C SER A 65 -20.06 -1.22 -23.19
N VAL A 66 -19.19 -0.96 -24.17
CA VAL A 66 -19.39 0.11 -25.17
C VAL A 66 -20.69 -0.10 -25.94
N ALA A 67 -20.93 -1.34 -26.41
CA ALA A 67 -22.13 -1.71 -27.13
C ALA A 67 -23.39 -1.82 -26.24
N GLN A 68 -23.21 -1.79 -24.91
CA GLN A 68 -24.24 -2.06 -23.90
C GLN A 68 -25.06 -3.31 -24.21
N SER A 69 -24.39 -4.35 -24.70
CA SER A 69 -25.01 -5.57 -25.18
C SER A 69 -24.09 -6.73 -24.88
N SER A 70 -24.67 -7.87 -24.52
CA SER A 70 -23.93 -9.13 -24.41
C SER A 70 -23.59 -9.75 -25.78
N LEU A 71 -23.88 -9.05 -26.89
CA LEU A 71 -23.71 -9.42 -28.30
C LEU A 71 -24.53 -10.64 -28.72
N SER A 72 -24.36 -11.78 -28.06
CA SER A 72 -25.24 -12.94 -28.14
C SER A 72 -25.18 -13.73 -26.83
N TYR A 73 -26.29 -14.37 -26.47
CA TYR A 73 -26.37 -15.22 -25.28
C TYR A 73 -25.29 -16.32 -25.26
N HIS A 74 -25.03 -16.94 -26.40
CA HIS A 74 -24.03 -18.00 -26.50
C HIS A 74 -22.61 -17.48 -26.31
N LEU A 75 -22.27 -16.32 -26.89
CA LEU A 75 -20.95 -15.73 -26.73
C LEU A 75 -20.71 -15.33 -25.27
N ASP A 76 -21.64 -14.60 -24.66
CA ASP A 76 -21.57 -14.19 -23.25
C ASP A 76 -21.34 -15.38 -22.32
N ARG A 77 -22.11 -16.46 -22.54
CA ARG A 77 -21.98 -17.67 -21.75
C ARG A 77 -20.64 -18.38 -21.94
N VAL A 78 -20.12 -18.47 -23.17
CA VAL A 78 -18.79 -19.05 -23.44
C VAL A 78 -17.70 -18.23 -22.75
N LEU A 79 -17.77 -16.91 -22.84
CA LEU A 79 -16.81 -16.02 -22.18
C LEU A 79 -16.90 -16.08 -20.66
N GLY A 80 -18.11 -16.20 -20.11
CA GLY A 80 -18.34 -16.43 -18.70
C GLY A 80 -17.73 -17.74 -18.17
N ILE A 81 -17.85 -18.82 -18.95
CA ILE A 81 -17.18 -20.10 -18.67
C ILE A 81 -15.67 -19.90 -18.66
N LEU A 82 -15.11 -19.18 -19.65
CA LEU A 82 -13.67 -18.94 -19.78
C LEU A 82 -13.10 -18.12 -18.62
N VAL A 83 -13.75 -17.01 -18.25
CA VAL A 83 -13.26 -16.16 -17.16
C VAL A 83 -13.31 -16.87 -15.81
N GLN A 84 -14.41 -17.58 -15.51
CA GLN A 84 -14.57 -18.24 -14.21
C GLN A 84 -13.68 -19.49 -14.08
N SER A 85 -13.58 -20.29 -15.15
CA SER A 85 -12.64 -21.42 -15.15
C SER A 85 -11.19 -20.95 -15.16
N GLY A 86 -10.89 -19.84 -15.83
CA GLY A 86 -9.59 -19.18 -15.82
C GLY A 86 -9.17 -18.71 -14.43
N TRP A 87 -10.09 -18.11 -13.65
CA TRP A 87 -9.85 -17.70 -12.26
C TRP A 87 -9.53 -18.88 -11.34
N MET A 88 -10.38 -19.90 -11.37
CA MET A 88 -10.17 -21.12 -10.59
C MET A 88 -8.86 -21.83 -10.96
N PHE A 89 -8.52 -21.79 -12.25
CA PHE A 89 -7.25 -22.32 -12.73
C PHE A 89 -6.07 -21.51 -12.21
N TYR A 90 -6.16 -20.18 -12.27
CA TYR A 90 -5.15 -19.25 -11.78
C TYR A 90 -4.83 -19.51 -10.29
N ILE A 91 -5.84 -19.56 -9.42
CA ILE A 91 -5.66 -19.79 -7.98
C ILE A 91 -5.01 -21.15 -7.68
N CYS A 92 -5.39 -22.21 -8.40
CA CYS A 92 -4.76 -23.53 -8.22
C CYS A 92 -3.29 -23.55 -8.70
N VAL A 93 -2.98 -22.81 -9.77
CA VAL A 93 -1.61 -22.69 -10.29
C VAL A 93 -0.74 -21.82 -9.38
N THR A 94 -1.27 -20.76 -8.76
CA THR A 94 -0.52 -19.99 -7.74
C THR A 94 -0.21 -20.84 -6.51
N PHE A 95 -1.13 -21.73 -6.09
CA PHE A 95 -0.83 -22.71 -5.05
C PHE A 95 0.23 -23.73 -5.46
N THR A 96 0.14 -24.23 -6.69
CA THR A 96 1.17 -25.09 -7.25
C THR A 96 2.54 -24.41 -7.25
N LEU A 97 2.59 -23.11 -7.59
CA LEU A 97 3.81 -22.31 -7.52
C LEU A 97 4.33 -22.18 -6.09
N ALA A 98 3.48 -21.88 -5.12
CA ALA A 98 3.88 -21.79 -3.71
C ALA A 98 4.50 -23.09 -3.21
N VAL A 99 3.89 -24.24 -3.52
CA VAL A 99 4.42 -25.56 -3.16
C VAL A 99 5.74 -25.87 -3.88
N ASP A 100 5.86 -25.54 -5.18
CA ASP A 100 7.11 -25.67 -5.93
C ASP A 100 8.25 -24.88 -5.25
N ARG A 101 7.98 -23.62 -4.87
CA ARG A 101 8.96 -22.80 -4.12
C ARG A 101 9.33 -23.46 -2.80
N LEU A 102 8.36 -23.97 -2.04
CA LEU A 102 8.62 -24.64 -0.76
C LEU A 102 9.52 -25.85 -0.91
N LEU A 103 9.25 -26.70 -1.90
CA LEU A 103 10.03 -27.91 -2.15
C LEU A 103 11.45 -27.59 -2.62
N ILE A 104 11.61 -26.59 -3.48
CA ILE A 104 12.94 -26.15 -3.93
C ILE A 104 13.77 -25.61 -2.76
N PHE A 105 13.17 -24.87 -1.84
CA PHE A 105 13.90 -24.35 -0.69
C PHE A 105 14.14 -25.40 0.39
N THR A 106 13.15 -26.23 0.72
CA THR A 106 13.27 -27.19 1.84
C THR A 106 13.95 -28.50 1.47
N CYS A 107 13.82 -28.95 0.21
CA CYS A 107 14.24 -30.27 -0.24
C CYS A 107 14.95 -30.25 -1.61
N PRO A 108 16.02 -29.46 -1.80
CA PRO A 108 16.64 -29.24 -3.11
C PRO A 108 17.24 -30.49 -3.77
N ARG A 109 17.49 -31.57 -3.00
CA ARG A 109 18.18 -32.79 -3.48
C ARG A 109 17.26 -33.97 -3.78
N SER A 110 15.94 -33.85 -3.60
CA SER A 110 15.03 -34.98 -3.78
C SER A 110 14.29 -34.88 -5.12
N PRO A 111 14.75 -35.56 -6.19
CA PRO A 111 14.10 -35.51 -7.50
C PRO A 111 12.67 -36.08 -7.46
N LYS A 112 12.40 -37.02 -6.54
CA LYS A 112 11.05 -37.59 -6.37
C LYS A 112 10.03 -36.54 -5.92
N LEU A 113 10.44 -35.58 -5.08
CA LEU A 113 9.55 -34.52 -4.59
C LEU A 113 9.19 -33.50 -5.68
N LEU A 114 9.99 -33.37 -6.73
CA LEU A 114 9.66 -32.54 -7.91
C LEU A 114 8.47 -33.11 -8.72
N THR A 115 8.01 -34.32 -8.43
CA THR A 115 6.77 -34.88 -9.00
C THR A 115 5.53 -34.21 -8.41
N ILE A 116 5.61 -33.67 -7.18
CA ILE A 116 4.47 -33.08 -6.48
C ILE A 116 3.91 -31.86 -7.23
N PRO A 117 4.71 -30.85 -7.63
CA PRO A 117 4.19 -29.72 -8.41
C PRO A 117 3.60 -30.13 -9.76
N VAL A 118 4.10 -31.20 -10.38
CA VAL A 118 3.54 -31.72 -11.63
C VAL A 118 2.16 -32.33 -11.39
N ILE A 119 2.00 -33.12 -10.33
CA ILE A 119 0.70 -33.68 -9.93
C ILE A 119 -0.29 -32.56 -9.59
N LEU A 120 0.15 -31.54 -8.84
CA LEU A 120 -0.66 -30.37 -8.51
C LEU A 120 -1.03 -29.54 -9.75
N LEU A 121 -0.14 -29.44 -10.73
CA LEU A 121 -0.43 -28.80 -12.01
C LEU A 121 -1.50 -29.56 -12.80
N ILE A 122 -1.40 -30.89 -12.88
CA ILE A 122 -2.44 -31.75 -13.48
C ILE A 122 -3.77 -31.56 -12.75
N PHE A 123 -3.75 -31.56 -11.42
CA PHE A 123 -4.93 -31.30 -10.60
C PHE A 123 -5.53 -29.92 -10.89
N SER A 124 -4.70 -28.89 -11.10
CA SER A 124 -5.15 -27.54 -11.46
C SER A 124 -5.90 -27.55 -12.80
N PHE A 125 -5.41 -28.28 -13.81
CA PHE A 125 -6.11 -28.46 -15.09
C PHE A 125 -7.42 -29.23 -14.93
N ILE A 126 -7.44 -30.30 -14.14
CA ILE A 126 -8.67 -31.06 -13.85
C ILE A 126 -9.68 -30.16 -13.15
N PHE A 127 -9.24 -29.32 -12.21
CA PHE A 127 -10.10 -28.38 -11.51
C PHE A 127 -10.67 -27.31 -12.45
N CYS A 128 -9.83 -26.72 -13.31
CA CYS A 128 -10.24 -25.82 -14.38
C CYS A 128 -11.30 -26.45 -15.30
N LEU A 129 -11.04 -27.67 -15.81
CA LEU A 129 -11.94 -28.39 -16.69
C LEU A 129 -13.25 -28.75 -15.98
N SER A 130 -13.18 -29.12 -14.70
CA SER A 130 -14.36 -29.42 -13.88
C SER A 130 -15.22 -28.18 -13.70
N THR A 131 -14.62 -27.02 -13.39
CA THR A 131 -15.32 -25.74 -13.31
C THR A 131 -15.90 -25.34 -14.66
N ALA A 132 -15.14 -25.48 -15.76
CA ALA A 132 -15.64 -25.19 -17.10
C ALA A 132 -16.83 -26.07 -17.49
N THR A 133 -16.76 -27.38 -17.19
CA THR A 133 -17.84 -28.34 -17.43
C THR A 133 -19.06 -28.02 -16.58
N LEU A 134 -18.86 -27.66 -15.31
CA LEU A 134 -19.93 -27.23 -14.41
C LEU A 134 -20.63 -25.99 -14.95
N MET A 135 -19.86 -24.95 -15.35
CA MET A 135 -20.40 -23.72 -15.92
C MET A 135 -21.01 -23.91 -17.32
N ALA A 136 -20.61 -24.94 -18.06
CA ALA A 136 -21.22 -25.30 -19.33
C ALA A 136 -22.63 -25.89 -19.18
N LEU A 137 -22.99 -26.44 -18.01
CA LEU A 137 -24.36 -26.93 -17.76
C LEU A 137 -25.34 -25.75 -17.76
N ASN A 138 -26.52 -25.94 -18.35
CA ASN A 138 -27.60 -24.92 -18.41
C ASN A 138 -28.10 -24.44 -17.05
N VAL A 139 -27.67 -25.09 -15.97
CA VAL A 139 -28.06 -24.76 -14.60
C VAL A 139 -27.02 -23.93 -13.87
N PHE A 140 -25.93 -23.53 -14.49
CA PHE A 140 -25.01 -22.53 -13.95
C PHE A 140 -24.82 -21.42 -14.97
N SER A 141 -24.72 -20.19 -14.50
CA SER A 141 -24.61 -19.03 -15.36
C SER A 141 -23.68 -18.01 -14.72
N PHE A 142 -22.57 -17.77 -15.38
CA PHE A 142 -21.65 -16.67 -15.13
C PHE A 142 -21.67 -15.82 -16.40
N THR A 143 -22.11 -14.59 -16.30
CA THR A 143 -22.47 -13.77 -17.47
C THR A 143 -22.07 -12.33 -17.25
N TYR A 144 -21.90 -11.59 -18.34
CA TYR A 144 -21.57 -10.18 -18.30
C TYR A 144 -22.80 -9.33 -17.96
N LYS A 145 -22.83 -8.83 -16.72
CA LYS A 145 -23.91 -7.96 -16.24
C LYS A 145 -23.69 -6.53 -16.71
N HIS A 146 -24.32 -6.20 -17.83
CA HIS A 146 -24.43 -4.83 -18.33
C HIS A 146 -25.75 -4.16 -17.88
N ALA A 147 -26.82 -4.94 -17.68
CA ALA A 147 -28.10 -4.45 -17.16
C ALA A 147 -27.91 -3.82 -15.77
N GLY A 148 -28.38 -2.59 -15.59
CA GLY A 148 -28.19 -1.82 -14.35
C GLY A 148 -26.88 -1.03 -14.27
N GLY A 149 -25.98 -1.12 -15.24
CA GLY A 149 -24.72 -0.36 -15.29
C GLY A 149 -23.62 -0.90 -14.36
N TYR A 150 -23.60 -2.21 -14.12
CA TYR A 150 -22.59 -2.87 -13.30
C TYR A 150 -21.29 -3.18 -14.05
N TYR A 151 -21.38 -3.39 -15.38
CA TYR A 151 -20.26 -3.64 -16.29
C TYR A 151 -19.27 -4.71 -15.78
N PHE A 152 -19.79 -5.78 -15.17
CA PHE A 152 -19.01 -6.76 -14.41
C PHE A 152 -19.38 -8.20 -14.79
N TRP A 153 -18.39 -9.08 -14.77
CA TRP A 153 -18.59 -10.52 -14.93
C TRP A 153 -19.03 -11.15 -13.60
N GLY A 154 -20.19 -11.76 -13.53
CA GLY A 154 -20.66 -12.36 -12.28
C GLY A 154 -21.77 -13.40 -12.45
N TYR A 155 -22.10 -14.08 -11.37
CA TYR A 155 -23.16 -15.08 -11.35
C TYR A 155 -24.54 -14.47 -11.55
N ASP A 156 -25.34 -15.10 -12.41
CA ASP A 156 -26.76 -14.77 -12.55
C ASP A 156 -27.56 -15.39 -11.39
N ILE A 157 -28.03 -14.55 -10.46
CA ILE A 157 -28.73 -14.95 -9.23
C ILE A 157 -30.25 -14.97 -9.45
N GLU A 158 -30.77 -14.16 -10.37
CA GLU A 158 -32.20 -13.83 -10.43
C GLU A 158 -33.06 -14.92 -11.08
N GLY A 159 -32.46 -15.80 -11.89
CA GLY A 159 -33.15 -16.94 -12.48
C GLY A 159 -32.69 -18.31 -11.96
N ASN A 160 -31.64 -18.37 -11.13
CA ASN A 160 -30.91 -19.62 -10.95
C ASN A 160 -30.34 -19.80 -9.53
N ARG A 161 -31.10 -20.52 -8.69
CA ARG A 161 -30.69 -20.88 -7.32
C ARG A 161 -29.34 -21.61 -7.26
N LYS A 162 -28.94 -22.33 -8.32
CA LYS A 162 -27.66 -23.06 -8.32
C LYS A 162 -26.46 -22.14 -8.56
N SER A 163 -26.61 -21.10 -9.38
CA SER A 163 -25.57 -20.05 -9.50
C SER A 163 -25.37 -19.29 -8.18
N ALA A 164 -26.46 -19.01 -7.47
CA ALA A 164 -26.39 -18.41 -6.13
C ALA A 164 -25.63 -19.30 -5.12
N PHE A 165 -25.82 -20.62 -5.24
CA PHE A 165 -25.07 -21.59 -4.44
C PHE A 165 -23.57 -21.56 -4.74
N VAL A 166 -23.14 -21.50 -6.01
CA VAL A 166 -21.71 -21.37 -6.35
C VAL A 166 -21.14 -20.06 -5.81
N LEU A 167 -21.84 -18.94 -6.02
CA LEU A 167 -21.44 -17.63 -5.49
C LEU A 167 -21.27 -17.67 -3.95
N SER A 168 -22.07 -18.46 -3.24
CA SER A 168 -21.94 -18.61 -1.78
C SER A 168 -20.74 -19.47 -1.36
N ILE A 169 -20.27 -20.38 -2.22
CA ILE A 169 -19.18 -21.32 -1.91
C ILE A 169 -17.81 -20.77 -2.31
N GLU A 170 -17.75 -20.09 -3.45
CA GLU A 170 -16.51 -19.57 -4.03
C GLU A 170 -15.62 -18.80 -3.05
N PRO A 171 -16.12 -17.85 -2.23
CA PRO A 171 -15.27 -17.11 -1.30
C PRO A 171 -14.53 -18.04 -0.33
N TYR A 172 -15.15 -19.14 0.08
CA TYR A 172 -14.55 -20.12 0.99
C TYR A 172 -13.52 -21.01 0.29
N VAL A 173 -13.77 -21.35 -0.98
CA VAL A 173 -12.79 -22.08 -1.80
C VAL A 173 -11.57 -21.21 -2.03
N ASP A 174 -11.77 -19.98 -2.48
CA ASP A 174 -10.71 -19.00 -2.74
C ASP A 174 -9.89 -18.75 -1.47
N MET A 175 -10.53 -18.40 -0.35
CA MET A 175 -9.81 -18.17 0.91
C MET A 175 -9.17 -19.42 1.48
N GLY A 176 -9.76 -20.59 1.27
CA GLY A 176 -9.13 -21.86 1.64
C GLY A 176 -7.79 -22.01 0.94
N ILE A 177 -7.74 -21.77 -0.38
CA ILE A 177 -6.52 -21.86 -1.16
C ILE A 177 -5.54 -20.73 -0.79
N PHE A 178 -6.00 -19.49 -0.62
CA PHE A 178 -5.13 -18.39 -0.18
C PHE A 178 -4.56 -18.58 1.23
N ALA A 179 -5.32 -19.15 2.15
CA ALA A 179 -4.82 -19.49 3.49
C ALA A 179 -3.75 -20.58 3.42
N MET A 180 -3.93 -21.60 2.57
CA MET A 180 -2.90 -22.60 2.31
C MET A 180 -1.64 -21.97 1.70
N ASN A 181 -1.80 -21.08 0.72
CA ASN A 181 -0.70 -20.29 0.14
C ASN A 181 0.05 -19.47 1.19
N PHE A 182 -0.69 -18.78 2.05
CA PHE A 182 -0.12 -17.98 3.13
C PHE A 182 0.74 -18.83 4.06
N VAL A 183 0.23 -19.98 4.51
CA VAL A 183 0.97 -20.90 5.39
C VAL A 183 2.23 -21.41 4.70
N VAL A 184 2.14 -21.77 3.42
CA VAL A 184 3.30 -22.19 2.61
C VAL A 184 4.33 -21.06 2.51
N TYR A 185 3.92 -19.82 2.21
CA TYR A 185 4.83 -18.69 2.13
C TYR A 185 5.44 -18.31 3.47
N ILE A 186 4.71 -18.40 4.58
CA ILE A 186 5.27 -18.25 5.93
C ILE A 186 6.31 -19.35 6.21
N ALA A 187 6.03 -20.60 5.85
CA ALA A 187 6.99 -21.69 6.00
C ALA A 187 8.27 -21.45 5.17
N ILE A 188 8.13 -20.96 3.94
CA ILE A 188 9.27 -20.54 3.10
C ILE A 188 10.02 -19.40 3.75
N CYS A 189 9.35 -18.36 4.23
CA CYS A 189 9.98 -17.24 4.92
C CYS A 189 10.77 -17.70 6.14
N ILE A 190 10.17 -18.54 7.00
CA ILE A 190 10.85 -19.14 8.16
C ILE A 190 12.06 -19.95 7.71
N HIS A 191 11.92 -20.75 6.66
CA HIS A 191 13.01 -21.56 6.13
C HIS A 191 14.14 -20.71 5.53
N LEU A 192 13.81 -19.66 4.78
CA LEU A 192 14.77 -18.69 4.24
C LEU A 192 15.48 -17.93 5.36
N LEU A 193 14.78 -17.56 6.43
CA LEU A 193 15.37 -16.96 7.63
C LEU A 193 16.32 -17.92 8.34
N LYS A 194 15.99 -19.22 8.40
CA LYS A 194 16.88 -20.27 8.93
C LYS A 194 18.10 -20.50 8.02
N MET A 195 17.90 -20.59 6.72
CA MET A 195 18.97 -20.80 5.73
C MET A 195 19.92 -19.62 5.63
N LYS A 196 19.43 -18.38 5.79
CA LYS A 196 20.28 -17.17 5.82
C LYS A 196 21.29 -17.22 6.97
N LYS A 197 20.98 -17.92 8.07
CA LYS A 197 21.91 -18.11 9.20
C LYS A 197 22.99 -19.17 8.93
N LEU A 198 22.83 -20.01 7.90
CA LEU A 198 23.68 -21.17 7.64
C LEU A 198 24.47 -21.10 6.31
N ALA A 199 24.13 -20.18 5.41
CA ALA A 199 24.66 -20.17 4.05
C ALA A 199 25.80 -19.16 3.84
N GLY A 200 26.94 -19.64 3.33
CA GLY A 200 28.03 -18.82 2.76
C GLY A 200 27.64 -18.13 1.43
N PRO A 201 28.60 -17.60 0.64
CA PRO A 201 28.32 -16.81 -0.56
C PRO A 201 27.33 -17.53 -1.49
N LYS A 202 26.16 -16.90 -1.69
CA LYS A 202 25.01 -17.50 -2.37
C LYS A 202 25.32 -17.80 -3.83
N SER A 203 25.03 -19.03 -4.28
CA SER A 203 25.11 -19.39 -5.68
C SER A 203 24.14 -18.57 -6.54
N ASN A 204 24.51 -18.28 -7.79
CA ASN A 204 23.66 -17.53 -8.73
C ASN A 204 22.27 -18.15 -8.91
N PHE A 205 22.17 -19.47 -8.76
CA PHE A 205 20.90 -20.21 -8.76
C PHE A 205 19.95 -19.71 -7.67
N GLN A 206 20.41 -19.57 -6.43
CA GLN A 206 19.56 -19.11 -5.31
C GLN A 206 19.04 -17.68 -5.52
N LYS A 207 19.80 -16.82 -6.22
CA LYS A 207 19.37 -15.46 -6.55
C LYS A 207 18.19 -15.43 -7.52
N ALA A 208 18.18 -16.31 -8.52
CA ALA A 208 17.08 -16.42 -9.45
C ALA A 208 15.81 -16.93 -8.74
N GLU A 209 15.94 -17.95 -7.90
CA GLU A 209 14.81 -18.53 -7.16
C GLU A 209 14.17 -17.53 -6.17
N ILE A 210 14.98 -16.73 -5.47
CA ILE A 210 14.49 -15.67 -4.57
C ILE A 210 13.72 -14.60 -5.35
N ARG A 211 14.21 -14.18 -6.52
CA ARG A 211 13.51 -13.19 -7.36
C ARG A 211 12.12 -13.66 -7.77
N ILE A 212 12.01 -14.91 -8.19
CA ILE A 212 10.72 -15.53 -8.55
C ILE A 212 9.81 -15.60 -7.32
N PHE A 213 10.35 -15.98 -6.16
CA PHE A 213 9.60 -15.98 -4.90
C PHE A 213 9.08 -14.59 -4.52
N THR A 214 9.88 -13.53 -4.71
CA THR A 214 9.45 -12.15 -4.46
C THR A 214 8.28 -11.74 -5.37
N VAL A 215 8.37 -12.03 -6.67
CA VAL A 215 7.25 -11.78 -7.61
C VAL A 215 5.98 -12.48 -7.13
N ALA A 216 6.11 -13.75 -6.75
CA ALA A 216 5.00 -14.57 -6.28
C ALA A 216 4.40 -14.02 -4.97
N LEU A 217 5.22 -13.53 -4.04
CA LEU A 217 4.76 -12.95 -2.78
C LEU A 217 4.02 -11.62 -2.98
N ILE A 218 4.52 -10.74 -3.85
CA ILE A 218 3.86 -9.47 -4.18
C ILE A 218 2.50 -9.76 -4.84
N SER A 219 2.49 -10.67 -5.82
CA SER A 219 1.27 -11.04 -6.54
C SER A 219 0.23 -11.63 -5.60
N PHE A 220 0.64 -12.59 -4.76
CA PHE A 220 -0.21 -13.17 -3.72
C PHE A 220 -0.77 -12.12 -2.74
N THR A 221 0.03 -11.11 -2.36
CA THR A 221 -0.44 -10.07 -1.43
C THR A 221 -1.55 -9.23 -2.08
N TYR A 222 -1.39 -8.87 -3.35
CA TYR A 222 -2.41 -8.16 -4.11
C TYR A 222 -3.67 -9.03 -4.30
N GLU A 223 -3.51 -10.31 -4.67
CA GLU A 223 -4.61 -11.26 -4.84
C GLU A 223 -5.41 -11.44 -3.54
N ALA A 224 -4.71 -11.62 -2.42
CA ALA A 224 -5.35 -11.74 -1.12
C ALA A 224 -6.13 -10.47 -0.76
N LEU A 225 -5.56 -9.28 -1.05
CA LEU A 225 -6.28 -8.02 -0.87
C LEU A 225 -7.49 -7.91 -1.79
N PHE A 226 -7.36 -8.27 -3.06
CA PHE A 226 -8.45 -8.27 -4.03
C PHE A 226 -9.61 -9.18 -3.59
N VAL A 227 -9.31 -10.39 -3.12
CA VAL A 227 -10.30 -11.35 -2.63
C VAL A 227 -10.94 -10.85 -1.33
N ILE A 228 -10.14 -10.35 -0.38
CA ILE A 228 -10.62 -9.68 0.84
C ILE A 228 -11.60 -8.54 0.49
N TRP A 229 -11.24 -7.73 -0.49
CA TRP A 229 -12.02 -6.60 -0.98
C TRP A 229 -13.30 -7.00 -1.71
N THR A 230 -13.26 -8.09 -2.47
CA THR A 230 -14.39 -8.57 -3.28
C THR A 230 -15.50 -9.15 -2.41
N PHE A 231 -15.14 -9.93 -1.38
CA PHE A 231 -16.14 -10.68 -0.62
C PHE A 231 -16.33 -10.27 0.85
N TRP A 232 -15.32 -9.67 1.52
CA TRP A 232 -15.40 -9.39 2.97
C TRP A 232 -15.41 -7.91 3.34
N VAL A 233 -14.68 -7.07 2.60
CA VAL A 233 -14.75 -5.62 2.83
C VAL A 233 -15.98 -5.09 2.11
N PRO A 234 -16.90 -4.40 2.80
CA PRO A 234 -18.08 -3.84 2.18
C PRO A 234 -17.70 -2.59 1.37
N ILE A 235 -16.87 -2.71 0.34
CA ILE A 235 -16.48 -1.57 -0.52
C ILE A 235 -17.73 -0.94 -1.15
N PHE A 236 -18.78 -1.73 -1.34
CA PHE A 236 -20.11 -1.28 -1.75
C PHE A 236 -20.67 -0.15 -0.87
N SER A 237 -20.34 -0.09 0.43
CA SER A 237 -20.79 0.99 1.32
C SER A 237 -19.99 2.29 1.15
N ILE A 238 -18.77 2.20 0.60
CA ILE A 238 -17.87 3.34 0.43
C ILE A 238 -18.02 3.95 -0.97
N LEU A 239 -18.02 3.11 -2.02
CA LEU A 239 -18.01 3.55 -3.42
C LEU A 239 -19.40 3.47 -4.08
N GLY A 240 -20.35 2.76 -3.47
CA GLY A 240 -21.66 2.46 -4.07
C GLY A 240 -21.61 1.29 -5.05
N VAL A 241 -22.74 0.60 -5.21
CA VAL A 241 -22.78 -0.73 -5.86
C VAL A 241 -22.16 -0.74 -7.26
N LYS A 242 -22.53 0.22 -8.12
CA LYS A 242 -22.01 0.30 -9.50
C LYS A 242 -20.51 0.57 -9.55
N ALA A 243 -20.03 1.57 -8.82
CA ALA A 243 -18.61 1.92 -8.83
C ALA A 243 -17.75 0.81 -8.21
N THR A 244 -18.27 0.09 -7.21
CA THR A 244 -17.59 -1.10 -6.68
C THR A 244 -17.45 -2.18 -7.74
N PHE A 245 -18.50 -2.52 -8.51
CA PHE A 245 -18.38 -3.52 -9.57
C PHE A 245 -17.41 -3.08 -10.68
N ILE A 246 -17.44 -1.81 -11.08
CA ILE A 246 -16.49 -1.26 -12.05
C ILE A 246 -15.05 -1.36 -11.52
N PHE A 247 -14.85 -0.98 -10.26
CA PHE A 247 -13.56 -1.03 -9.57
C PHE A 247 -13.05 -2.46 -9.45
N LEU A 248 -13.89 -3.40 -9.03
CA LEU A 248 -13.55 -4.82 -8.90
C LEU A 248 -13.17 -5.43 -10.25
N ASN A 249 -13.89 -5.10 -11.32
CA ASN A 249 -13.52 -5.57 -12.65
C ASN A 249 -12.18 -4.96 -13.11
N MET A 250 -11.93 -3.67 -12.83
CA MET A 250 -10.64 -3.02 -13.14
C MET A 250 -9.49 -3.67 -12.38
N THR A 251 -9.64 -3.89 -11.08
CA THR A 251 -8.60 -4.51 -10.25
C THR A 251 -8.34 -5.95 -10.68
N TRP A 252 -9.38 -6.68 -11.11
CA TRP A 252 -9.24 -8.02 -11.68
C TRP A 252 -8.47 -8.01 -13.01
N ILE A 253 -8.72 -7.05 -13.90
CA ILE A 253 -7.92 -6.91 -15.14
C ILE A 253 -6.45 -6.59 -14.81
N VAL A 254 -6.20 -5.69 -13.84
CA VAL A 254 -4.85 -5.36 -13.39
C VAL A 254 -4.14 -6.59 -12.80
N GLU A 255 -4.85 -7.39 -12.01
CA GLU A 255 -4.35 -8.64 -11.44
C GLU A 255 -3.79 -9.57 -12.53
N CYS A 256 -4.58 -9.82 -13.59
CA CYS A 256 -4.20 -10.67 -14.72
C CYS A 256 -2.94 -10.19 -15.45
N GLY A 257 -2.64 -8.89 -15.39
CA GLY A 257 -1.46 -8.28 -16.00
C GLY A 257 -0.25 -8.15 -15.07
N MET A 258 -0.49 -8.04 -13.77
CA MET A 258 0.51 -7.65 -12.78
C MET A 258 1.59 -8.73 -12.62
N PHE A 259 1.24 -10.01 -12.50
CA PHE A 259 2.22 -11.09 -12.33
C PHE A 259 3.23 -11.15 -13.50
N ALA A 260 2.72 -11.12 -14.73
CA ALA A 260 3.51 -11.13 -15.95
C ALA A 260 4.44 -9.91 -16.04
N SER A 261 3.89 -8.73 -15.75
CA SER A 261 4.64 -7.47 -15.73
C SER A 261 5.75 -7.49 -14.67
N LEU A 262 5.46 -7.92 -13.44
CA LEU A 262 6.44 -8.04 -12.35
C LEU A 262 7.51 -9.08 -12.68
N THR A 263 7.14 -10.21 -13.28
CA THR A 263 8.09 -11.25 -13.73
C THR A 263 9.07 -10.66 -14.75
N LEU A 264 8.57 -9.90 -15.72
CA LEU A 264 9.40 -9.25 -16.74
C LEU A 264 10.31 -8.17 -16.14
N ILE A 265 9.80 -7.37 -15.21
CA ILE A 265 10.56 -6.31 -14.52
C ILE A 265 11.71 -6.92 -13.70
N ILE A 266 11.44 -8.00 -12.95
CA ILE A 266 12.37 -8.58 -11.98
C ILE A 266 13.35 -9.58 -12.63
N ASN A 267 12.93 -10.32 -13.67
CA ASN A 267 13.75 -11.32 -14.34
C ASN A 267 14.49 -10.72 -15.55
N GLY A 268 15.70 -10.21 -15.31
CA GLY A 268 16.53 -9.61 -16.37
C GLY A 268 16.93 -10.57 -17.51
N ASN A 269 16.98 -11.88 -17.29
CA ASN A 269 17.23 -12.84 -18.37
C ASN A 269 16.01 -12.94 -19.29
N LEU A 270 14.82 -13.08 -18.69
CA LEU A 270 13.56 -13.09 -19.44
C LEU A 270 13.38 -11.79 -20.23
N ARG A 271 13.63 -10.62 -19.61
CA ARG A 271 13.53 -9.32 -20.26
C ARG A 271 14.44 -9.19 -21.47
N ARG A 272 15.71 -9.62 -21.37
CA ARG A 272 16.63 -9.60 -22.51
C ARG A 272 16.10 -10.44 -23.66
N LYS A 273 15.60 -11.65 -23.37
CA LYS A 273 15.01 -12.53 -24.40
C LYS A 273 13.75 -11.97 -25.05
N VAL A 274 12.91 -11.25 -24.29
CA VAL A 274 11.77 -10.52 -24.84
C VAL A 274 12.25 -9.41 -25.78
N MET A 275 13.24 -8.62 -25.38
CA MET A 275 13.79 -7.56 -26.22
C MET A 275 14.44 -8.12 -27.49
N ASP A 276 15.23 -9.20 -27.37
CA ASP A 276 15.86 -9.88 -28.51
C ASP A 276 14.79 -10.35 -29.52
N MET A 277 13.67 -10.91 -29.03
CA MET A 277 12.54 -11.33 -29.86
C MET A 277 11.82 -10.16 -30.53
N VAL A 278 11.61 -9.04 -29.82
CA VAL A 278 10.98 -7.85 -30.39
C VAL A 278 11.84 -7.26 -31.51
N VAL A 279 13.16 -7.19 -31.31
CA VAL A 279 14.12 -6.73 -32.32
C VAL A 279 14.12 -7.66 -33.54
N GLU A 280 14.04 -8.99 -33.33
CA GLU A 280 13.94 -9.97 -34.41
C GLU A 280 12.65 -9.79 -35.22
N ILE A 281 11.50 -9.55 -34.56
CA ILE A 281 10.22 -9.28 -35.21
C ILE A 281 10.28 -7.97 -36.02
N GLU A 282 10.79 -6.90 -35.42
CA GLU A 282 10.93 -5.59 -36.10
C GLU A 282 11.80 -5.71 -37.36
N THR A 283 12.91 -6.45 -37.26
CA THR A 283 13.80 -6.74 -38.39
C THR A 283 13.10 -7.56 -39.47
N SER A 284 12.25 -8.53 -39.09
CA SER A 284 11.51 -9.38 -40.03
C SER A 284 10.38 -8.65 -40.77
N LEU A 285 9.79 -7.60 -40.17
CA LEU A 285 8.66 -6.86 -40.72
C LEU A 285 9.07 -5.70 -41.64
N GLY A 286 10.35 -5.36 -41.73
CA GLY A 286 10.85 -4.28 -42.59
C GLY A 286 10.32 -2.89 -42.22
N ILE A 287 9.79 -2.70 -41.00
CA ILE A 287 9.16 -1.45 -40.53
C ILE A 287 10.18 -0.29 -40.44
N THR A 288 11.48 -0.56 -40.56
CA THR A 288 12.53 0.45 -40.54
C THR A 288 12.64 1.27 -41.84
N GLU A 289 11.79 1.07 -42.86
CA GLU A 289 11.76 1.90 -44.08
C GLU A 289 10.34 2.39 -44.53
N ARG A 290 10.09 3.72 -44.40
CA ARG A 290 9.27 4.63 -45.30
C ARG A 290 7.73 4.91 -45.11
N THR A 291 7.43 6.16 -44.69
CA THR A 291 6.49 7.23 -45.20
C THR A 291 4.93 7.16 -45.20
N PRO A 292 4.19 8.32 -45.18
CA PRO A 292 2.93 8.53 -44.43
C PRO A 292 1.65 8.86 -45.25
N SER A 293 0.52 8.19 -44.95
CA SER A 293 -0.87 8.62 -45.32
C SER A 293 -1.94 8.14 -44.30
N ARG A 294 -1.53 7.97 -43.04
CA ARG A 294 -2.26 7.32 -41.92
C ARG A 294 -2.92 8.33 -40.95
N ALA A 295 -2.60 9.62 -41.10
CA ALA A 295 -2.83 10.63 -40.08
C ALA A 295 -4.31 11.04 -39.89
N TYR A 296 -5.14 11.07 -40.94
CA TYR A 296 -6.52 11.60 -40.81
C TYR A 296 -7.48 10.68 -40.05
N LEU A 297 -7.35 9.36 -40.19
CA LEU A 297 -8.19 8.39 -39.47
C LEU A 297 -7.79 8.26 -38.00
N GLU A 298 -6.52 8.49 -37.68
CA GLU A 298 -6.02 8.49 -36.31
C GLU A 298 -6.56 9.69 -35.50
N MET A 299 -6.83 10.83 -36.15
CA MET A 299 -7.33 12.04 -35.47
C MET A 299 -8.76 11.89 -34.90
N ASP A 300 -9.72 11.35 -35.66
CA ASP A 300 -11.12 11.23 -35.21
C ASP A 300 -11.31 10.19 -34.10
N LEU A 301 -10.48 9.14 -34.09
CA LEU A 301 -10.54 8.11 -33.05
C LEU A 301 -9.98 8.63 -31.70
N CYS A 302 -8.89 9.40 -31.76
CA CYS A 302 -8.29 10.03 -30.58
C CYS A 302 -9.25 11.00 -29.89
N ALA A 303 -9.95 11.84 -30.67
CA ALA A 303 -11.01 12.72 -30.18
C ALA A 303 -12.04 12.00 -29.31
N ILE A 304 -12.60 10.92 -29.84
CA ILE A 304 -13.67 10.17 -29.20
C ILE A 304 -13.15 9.52 -27.92
N ILE A 305 -11.96 8.90 -27.96
CA ILE A 305 -11.36 8.26 -26.79
C ILE A 305 -11.09 9.28 -25.68
N ILE A 306 -10.43 10.39 -26.01
CA ILE A 306 -10.04 11.42 -25.03
C ILE A 306 -11.27 12.13 -24.47
N GLY A 307 -12.21 12.52 -25.34
CA GLY A 307 -13.44 13.20 -24.92
C GLY A 307 -14.31 12.34 -24.04
N THR A 308 -14.43 11.06 -24.39
CA THR A 308 -15.09 10.08 -23.53
C THR A 308 -14.38 10.01 -22.19
N LEU A 309 -13.05 9.86 -22.18
CA LEU A 309 -12.23 9.78 -20.96
C LEU A 309 -12.45 10.97 -20.02
N TYR A 310 -12.45 12.18 -20.57
CA TYR A 310 -12.66 13.42 -19.82
C TYR A 310 -14.03 13.45 -19.16
N PHE A 311 -15.09 13.05 -19.88
CA PHE A 311 -16.45 13.16 -19.37
C PHE A 311 -16.68 12.34 -18.10
N LEU A 312 -16.36 11.04 -18.05
CA LEU A 312 -16.64 10.30 -16.80
C LEU A 312 -15.64 10.52 -15.71
N LEU A 313 -14.36 10.73 -16.01
CA LEU A 313 -13.43 10.98 -14.93
C LEU A 313 -13.88 12.22 -14.17
N SER A 314 -14.22 13.29 -14.90
CA SER A 314 -14.75 14.51 -14.28
C SER A 314 -16.09 14.30 -13.57
N PHE A 315 -17.05 13.58 -14.18
CA PHE A 315 -18.34 13.29 -13.55
C PHE A 315 -18.23 12.43 -12.28
N THR A 316 -17.37 11.40 -12.30
CA THR A 316 -17.14 10.50 -11.16
C THR A 316 -16.56 11.27 -9.98
N PHE A 317 -15.55 12.11 -10.23
CA PHE A 317 -14.96 12.94 -9.18
C PHE A 317 -15.88 14.06 -8.71
N LEU A 318 -16.78 14.56 -9.56
CA LEU A 318 -17.79 15.55 -9.17
C LEU A 318 -18.73 14.96 -8.11
N VAL A 319 -19.21 13.73 -8.33
CA VAL A 319 -20.06 13.01 -7.37
C VAL A 319 -19.31 12.73 -6.07
N LEU A 320 -18.07 12.23 -6.14
CA LEU A 320 -17.25 11.92 -4.97
C LEU A 320 -17.03 13.16 -4.08
N ASN A 321 -16.65 14.30 -4.68
CA ASN A 321 -16.49 15.55 -3.94
C ASN A 321 -17.81 16.04 -3.33
N GLY A 322 -18.93 15.90 -4.05
CA GLY A 322 -20.26 16.20 -3.52
C GLY A 322 -20.62 15.34 -2.29
N THR A 323 -20.31 14.05 -2.32
CA THR A 323 -20.52 13.14 -1.18
C THR A 323 -19.66 13.53 0.03
N ILE A 324 -18.38 13.87 -0.19
CA ILE A 324 -17.49 14.33 0.89
C ILE A 324 -18.05 15.61 1.53
N ILE A 325 -18.46 16.60 0.73
CA ILE A 325 -19.08 17.83 1.23
C ILE A 325 -20.35 17.52 2.04
N PHE A 326 -21.18 16.60 1.57
CA PHE A 326 -22.39 16.17 2.28
C PHE A 326 -22.06 15.56 3.64
N VAL A 327 -21.13 14.60 3.71
CA VAL A 327 -20.71 13.95 4.97
C VAL A 327 -20.11 14.98 5.95
N LEU A 328 -19.25 15.88 5.47
CA LEU A 328 -18.65 16.96 6.26
C LEU A 328 -19.66 18.03 6.69
N SER A 329 -20.83 18.10 6.06
CA SER A 329 -21.88 19.07 6.42
C SER A 329 -22.90 18.49 7.40
N THR A 330 -23.15 17.19 7.31
CA THR A 330 -24.15 16.51 8.15
C THR A 330 -23.64 16.19 9.55
N ASN A 331 -22.36 15.83 9.71
CA ASN A 331 -21.81 15.41 11.01
C ASN A 331 -21.21 16.58 11.81
N LYS A 332 -21.67 16.74 13.06
CA LYS A 332 -21.25 17.85 13.94
C LYS A 332 -19.77 17.79 14.35
N GLU A 333 -19.16 16.61 14.37
CA GLU A 333 -17.75 16.40 14.69
C GLU A 333 -16.80 17.07 13.68
N PHE A 334 -17.25 17.29 12.45
CA PHE A 334 -16.47 17.94 11.39
C PHE A 334 -16.65 19.46 11.34
N ARG A 335 -17.04 20.11 12.45
CA ARG A 335 -17.22 21.58 12.52
C ARG A 335 -15.93 22.36 12.82
N THR A 336 -14.76 21.74 12.72
CA THR A 336 -13.47 22.41 12.96
C THR A 336 -13.06 23.35 11.81
N SER A 337 -12.09 24.25 12.04
CA SER A 337 -11.54 25.12 10.97
C SER A 337 -11.01 24.32 9.78
N THR A 338 -10.24 23.27 10.05
CA THR A 338 -9.70 22.34 9.05
C THR A 338 -10.76 21.80 8.10
N TYR A 339 -11.85 21.26 8.64
CA TYR A 339 -12.89 20.64 7.83
C TYR A 339 -13.71 21.67 7.05
N ARG A 340 -13.79 22.93 7.53
CA ARG A 340 -14.31 24.05 6.73
C ARG A 340 -13.42 24.34 5.51
N ILE A 341 -12.10 24.32 5.67
CA ILE A 341 -11.15 24.47 4.56
C ILE A 341 -11.29 23.31 3.57
N ILE A 342 -11.26 22.06 4.05
CA ILE A 342 -11.38 20.86 3.20
C ILE A 342 -12.69 20.87 2.40
N LYS A 343 -13.81 21.23 3.03
CA LYS A 343 -15.09 21.37 2.35
C LYS A 343 -15.04 22.40 1.22
N THR A 344 -14.37 23.52 1.45
CA THR A 344 -14.20 24.58 0.44
C THR A 344 -13.27 24.13 -0.69
N LEU A 345 -12.24 23.34 -0.37
CA LEU A 345 -11.34 22.73 -1.36
C LEU A 345 -12.10 21.76 -2.27
N CYS A 346 -12.92 20.87 -1.70
CA CYS A 346 -13.81 19.99 -2.48
C CYS A 346 -14.77 20.79 -3.35
N PHE A 347 -15.33 21.89 -2.83
CA PHE A 347 -16.23 22.76 -3.61
C PHE A 347 -15.51 23.38 -4.81
N SER A 348 -14.28 23.89 -4.62
CA SER A 348 -13.45 24.41 -5.72
C SER A 348 -13.17 23.34 -6.79
N CYS A 349 -12.82 22.12 -6.38
CA CYS A 349 -12.65 21.00 -7.31
C CYS A 349 -13.94 20.71 -8.09
N MET A 350 -15.11 20.76 -7.45
CA MET A 350 -16.39 20.56 -8.14
C MET A 350 -16.62 21.62 -9.23
N LEU A 351 -16.29 22.88 -8.99
CA LEU A 351 -16.43 23.93 -10.00
C LEU A 351 -15.57 23.67 -11.26
N GLN A 352 -14.33 23.20 -11.09
CA GLN A 352 -13.47 22.81 -12.21
C GLN A 352 -14.02 21.58 -12.95
N LEU A 353 -14.47 20.58 -12.19
CA LEU A 353 -14.97 19.32 -12.73
C LEU A 353 -16.23 19.51 -13.58
N VAL A 354 -17.08 20.50 -13.26
CA VAL A 354 -18.23 20.87 -14.11
C VAL A 354 -17.77 21.31 -15.51
N SER A 355 -16.71 22.11 -15.60
CA SER A 355 -16.19 22.56 -16.89
C SER A 355 -15.45 21.46 -17.65
N PHE A 356 -14.67 20.60 -16.98
CA PHE A 356 -14.06 19.44 -17.65
C PHE A 356 -15.09 18.43 -18.14
N TRP A 357 -16.20 18.28 -17.40
CA TRP A 357 -17.31 17.44 -17.80
C TRP A 357 -17.94 17.93 -19.10
N ILE A 358 -18.24 19.23 -19.20
CA ILE A 358 -18.75 19.82 -20.44
C ILE A 358 -17.67 19.85 -21.54
N GLY A 359 -16.40 20.04 -21.19
CA GLY A 359 -15.26 19.93 -22.10
C GLY A 359 -15.14 18.55 -22.74
N GLY A 360 -15.45 17.47 -22.01
CA GLY A 360 -15.56 16.12 -22.59
C GLY A 360 -16.65 16.03 -23.67
N ILE A 361 -17.79 16.71 -23.48
CA ILE A 361 -18.85 16.82 -24.50
C ILE A 361 -18.32 17.57 -25.72
N MET A 362 -17.66 18.72 -25.50
CA MET A 362 -17.06 19.54 -26.56
C MET A 362 -16.00 18.77 -27.37
N THR A 363 -15.23 17.92 -26.70
CA THR A 363 -14.23 17.05 -27.33
C THR A 363 -14.90 16.00 -28.22
N ILE A 364 -15.95 15.34 -27.73
CA ILE A 364 -16.66 14.32 -28.51
C ILE A 364 -17.35 14.95 -29.71
N SER A 365 -17.96 16.13 -29.54
CA SER A 365 -18.66 16.84 -30.62
C SER A 365 -17.72 17.57 -31.59
N GLN A 366 -16.41 17.57 -31.32
CA GLN A 366 -15.42 18.39 -32.02
C GLN A 366 -15.90 19.84 -32.18
N SER A 367 -16.57 20.39 -31.16
CA SER A 367 -17.16 21.72 -31.20
C SER A 367 -17.22 22.35 -29.82
N THR A 368 -17.14 23.67 -29.76
CA THR A 368 -17.24 24.43 -28.50
C THR A 368 -18.69 24.69 -28.07
N LEU A 369 -19.68 24.05 -28.73
CA LEU A 369 -21.14 24.19 -28.57
C LEU A 369 -21.68 25.62 -28.78
N ASN A 370 -21.28 26.57 -27.93
CA ASN A 370 -21.64 27.97 -27.99
C ASN A 370 -20.49 28.82 -27.40
N TYR A 371 -20.15 29.91 -28.08
CA TYR A 371 -19.07 30.81 -27.65
C TYR A 371 -19.24 31.37 -26.23
N TYR A 372 -20.45 31.77 -25.84
CA TYR A 372 -20.70 32.28 -24.48
C TYR A 372 -20.60 31.19 -23.43
N LEU A 373 -21.02 29.97 -23.75
CA LEU A 373 -20.89 28.83 -22.85
C LEU A 373 -19.43 28.46 -22.64
N ASP A 374 -18.67 28.28 -23.72
CA ASP A 374 -17.22 28.01 -23.68
C ASP A 374 -16.48 29.06 -22.82
N ARG A 375 -16.80 30.34 -23.04
CA ARG A 375 -16.26 31.45 -22.26
C ARG A 375 -16.62 31.38 -20.76
N VAL A 376 -17.87 31.09 -20.42
CA VAL A 376 -18.29 30.95 -19.00
C VAL A 376 -17.57 29.78 -18.33
N LEU A 377 -17.42 28.67 -19.03
CA LEU A 377 -16.75 27.47 -18.51
C LEU A 377 -15.26 27.68 -18.32
N GLY A 378 -14.61 28.39 -19.24
CA GLY A 378 -13.19 28.73 -19.08
C GLY A 378 -12.95 29.72 -17.94
N VAL A 379 -13.83 30.72 -17.75
CA VAL A 379 -13.82 31.57 -16.54
C VAL A 379 -13.94 30.72 -15.29
N LEU A 380 -14.83 29.72 -15.30
CA LEU A 380 -15.07 28.84 -14.15
C LEU A 380 -13.86 27.93 -13.86
N VAL A 381 -13.24 27.31 -14.86
CA VAL A 381 -12.02 26.49 -14.69
C VAL A 381 -10.92 27.32 -14.05
N GLU A 382 -10.59 28.43 -14.68
CA GLU A 382 -9.40 29.22 -14.32
C GLU A 382 -9.56 29.86 -12.96
N SER A 383 -10.69 30.52 -12.69
CA SER A 383 -10.96 31.10 -11.37
C SER A 383 -10.95 30.04 -10.27
N SER A 384 -11.48 28.84 -10.53
CA SER A 384 -11.48 27.75 -9.55
C SER A 384 -10.09 27.15 -9.35
N TRP A 385 -9.20 27.20 -10.34
CA TRP A 385 -7.78 26.85 -10.16
C TRP A 385 -7.10 27.77 -9.14
N PHE A 386 -7.18 29.09 -9.35
CA PHE A 386 -6.68 30.09 -8.40
C PHE A 386 -7.32 29.97 -7.00
N PHE A 387 -8.60 29.60 -6.95
CA PHE A 387 -9.29 29.35 -5.68
C PHE A 387 -8.74 28.12 -4.97
N TYR A 388 -8.52 27.02 -5.69
CA TYR A 388 -7.93 25.80 -5.15
C TYR A 388 -6.51 26.06 -4.58
N VAL A 389 -5.68 26.78 -5.33
CA VAL A 389 -4.29 27.11 -4.93
C VAL A 389 -4.28 27.98 -3.66
N SER A 390 -5.14 29.01 -3.58
CA SER A 390 -5.25 29.88 -2.39
C SER A 390 -5.79 29.16 -1.15
N ILE A 391 -6.78 28.26 -1.30
CA ILE A 391 -7.27 27.41 -0.19
C ILE A 391 -6.18 26.45 0.29
N SER A 392 -5.38 25.90 -0.62
CA SER A 392 -4.28 24.98 -0.29
C SER A 392 -3.21 25.68 0.57
N LEU A 393 -2.91 26.95 0.28
CA LEU A 393 -2.06 27.78 1.14
C LEU A 393 -2.70 28.03 2.52
N THR A 394 -4.00 28.33 2.53
CA THR A 394 -4.77 28.50 3.78
C THR A 394 -4.71 27.23 4.65
N LEU A 395 -4.81 26.04 4.04
CA LEU A 395 -4.67 24.76 4.74
C LEU A 395 -3.26 24.58 5.31
N ALA A 396 -2.22 24.89 4.53
CA ALA A 396 -0.83 24.79 4.99
C ALA A 396 -0.58 25.69 6.20
N VAL A 397 -1.04 26.94 6.17
CA VAL A 397 -0.94 27.89 7.30
C VAL A 397 -1.74 27.39 8.50
N ASP A 398 -2.96 26.88 8.32
CA ASP A 398 -3.76 26.31 9.40
C ASP A 398 -3.05 25.11 10.06
N ARG A 399 -2.41 24.22 9.28
CA ARG A 399 -1.55 23.15 9.84
C ARG A 399 -0.37 23.72 10.62
N LEU A 400 0.31 24.74 10.09
CA LEU A 400 1.44 25.39 10.77
C LEU A 400 1.05 25.93 12.14
N LEU A 401 -0.07 26.66 12.20
CA LEU A 401 -0.58 27.25 13.44
C LEU A 401 -0.96 26.18 14.46
N VAL A 402 -1.60 25.09 14.02
CA VAL A 402 -1.98 23.97 14.91
C VAL A 402 -0.76 23.32 15.57
N PHE A 403 0.36 23.15 14.84
CA PHE A 403 1.54 22.47 15.38
C PHE A 403 2.50 23.39 16.14
N ILE A 404 2.68 24.64 15.70
CA ILE A 404 3.62 25.57 16.37
C ILE A 404 2.97 26.21 17.60
N CYS A 405 1.69 26.53 17.55
CA CYS A 405 1.03 27.32 18.57
C CYS A 405 -0.02 26.50 19.33
N ILE A 406 0.45 25.57 20.17
CA ILE A 406 -0.35 24.53 20.85
C ILE A 406 -1.50 25.07 21.75
N ARG A 407 -1.59 26.39 22.03
CA ARG A 407 -2.44 26.91 23.12
C ARG A 407 -3.29 28.17 22.86
N SER A 408 -3.43 28.69 21.64
CA SER A 408 -4.33 29.84 21.41
C SER A 408 -5.57 29.46 20.61
N SER A 409 -6.73 29.82 21.14
CA SER A 409 -8.04 29.74 20.47
C SER A 409 -8.17 30.69 19.28
N ASP A 410 -7.25 31.64 19.14
CA ASP A 410 -7.38 32.78 18.24
C ASP A 410 -7.02 32.42 16.78
N PHE A 411 -6.39 31.26 16.55
CA PHE A 411 -6.01 30.82 15.18
C PHE A 411 -7.20 30.53 14.29
N SER A 412 -8.35 30.15 14.85
CA SER A 412 -9.58 29.98 14.08
C SER A 412 -9.98 31.28 13.34
N ILE A 413 -9.68 32.45 13.92
CA ILE A 413 -9.94 33.76 13.30
C ILE A 413 -9.01 33.95 12.10
N ILE A 414 -7.71 33.70 12.25
CA ILE A 414 -6.73 33.82 11.15
C ILE A 414 -7.10 32.90 9.99
N THR A 415 -7.40 31.62 10.27
CA THR A 415 -7.85 30.67 9.24
C THR A 415 -9.13 31.13 8.55
N THR A 416 -10.08 31.71 9.30
CA THR A 416 -11.33 32.24 8.73
C THR A 416 -11.07 33.46 7.85
N ILE A 417 -10.17 34.37 8.24
CA ILE A 417 -9.76 35.52 7.42
C ILE A 417 -9.09 35.05 6.13
N LEU A 418 -8.12 34.13 6.20
CA LEU A 418 -7.43 33.59 5.02
C LEU A 418 -8.39 32.86 4.07
N LEU A 419 -9.35 32.11 4.61
CA LEU A 419 -10.40 31.48 3.82
C LEU A 419 -11.29 32.54 3.13
N GLY A 420 -11.66 33.60 3.84
CA GLY A 420 -12.40 34.74 3.28
C GLY A 420 -11.64 35.47 2.17
N LEU A 421 -10.33 35.68 2.35
CA LEU A 421 -9.46 36.25 1.32
C LEU A 421 -9.34 35.34 0.08
N SER A 422 -9.32 34.02 0.27
CA SER A 422 -9.31 33.05 -0.84
C SER A 422 -10.60 33.16 -1.68
N TRP A 423 -11.76 33.31 -1.04
CA TRP A 423 -13.04 33.55 -1.72
C TRP A 423 -13.08 34.90 -2.45
N LEU A 424 -12.57 35.96 -1.81
CA LEU A 424 -12.49 37.28 -2.45
C LEU A 424 -11.59 37.22 -3.69
N PHE A 425 -10.44 36.55 -3.58
CA PHE A 425 -9.52 36.35 -4.70
C PHE A 425 -10.18 35.60 -5.86
N PHE A 426 -10.88 34.50 -5.57
CA PHE A 426 -11.70 33.77 -6.55
C PHE A 426 -12.67 34.71 -7.30
N LEU A 427 -13.45 35.51 -6.56
CA LEU A 427 -14.41 36.45 -7.17
C LEU A 427 -13.73 37.52 -8.03
N CYS A 428 -12.57 38.04 -7.59
CA CYS A 428 -11.79 38.97 -8.39
C CYS A 428 -11.33 38.34 -9.72
N ILE A 429 -10.88 37.09 -9.71
CA ILE A 429 -10.50 36.38 -10.93
C ILE A 429 -11.72 36.10 -11.83
N VAL A 430 -12.87 35.72 -11.27
CA VAL A 430 -14.13 35.58 -12.04
C VAL A 430 -14.47 36.87 -12.76
N VAL A 431 -14.43 38.02 -12.06
CA VAL A 431 -14.73 39.33 -12.66
C VAL A 431 -13.69 39.70 -13.72
N ALA A 432 -12.40 39.51 -13.44
CA ALA A 432 -11.33 39.83 -14.39
C ALA A 432 -11.44 38.99 -15.66
N MET A 433 -11.62 37.67 -15.54
CA MET A 433 -11.75 36.74 -16.67
C MET A 433 -13.08 36.91 -17.42
N GLY A 434 -14.11 37.48 -16.78
CA GLY A 434 -15.37 37.82 -17.42
C GLY A 434 -15.28 38.98 -18.42
N LEU A 435 -14.30 39.88 -18.28
CA LEU A 435 -14.10 41.03 -19.18
C LEU A 435 -13.61 40.59 -20.57
N GLN A 436 -14.06 41.27 -21.62
CA GLN A 436 -13.75 40.93 -23.03
C GLN A 436 -12.25 40.81 -23.36
N LEU A 437 -11.40 41.53 -22.63
CA LEU A 437 -9.95 41.54 -22.80
C LEU A 437 -9.25 40.26 -22.29
N PHE A 438 -9.92 39.48 -21.45
CA PHE A 438 -9.44 38.23 -20.89
C PHE A 438 -10.30 37.07 -21.42
N GLY A 439 -9.71 35.88 -21.49
CA GLY A 439 -10.35 34.72 -22.04
C GLY A 439 -9.51 33.47 -21.80
N TYR A 440 -10.19 32.46 -21.28
CA TYR A 440 -9.73 31.08 -21.20
C TYR A 440 -10.81 30.27 -21.92
N THR A 441 -10.44 29.51 -22.94
CA THR A 441 -11.38 28.86 -23.86
C THR A 441 -10.89 27.46 -24.18
N TYR A 442 -11.81 26.60 -24.61
CA TYR A 442 -11.48 25.24 -24.99
C TYR A 442 -10.86 25.19 -26.40
N GLU A 443 -9.57 24.84 -26.48
CA GLU A 443 -8.85 24.69 -27.74
C GLU A 443 -9.05 23.27 -28.28
N HIS A 444 -9.55 23.17 -29.51
CA HIS A 444 -9.74 21.90 -30.22
C HIS A 444 -8.93 21.84 -31.53
N HIS A 445 -8.26 22.94 -31.90
CA HIS A 445 -7.42 22.98 -33.10
C HIS A 445 -6.04 22.36 -32.79
N GLY A 446 -5.65 21.34 -33.55
CA GLY A 446 -4.32 20.73 -33.43
C GLY A 446 -4.20 19.54 -32.45
N MET A 447 -5.29 18.82 -32.16
CA MET A 447 -5.31 17.61 -31.30
C MET A 447 -4.97 17.83 -29.82
N VAL A 448 -4.81 19.08 -29.40
CA VAL A 448 -4.56 19.41 -28.00
C VAL A 448 -5.90 19.75 -27.35
N TYR A 449 -6.67 18.72 -26.99
CA TYR A 449 -7.99 18.80 -26.34
C TYR A 449 -7.91 19.40 -24.93
N GLN A 450 -7.56 20.68 -24.83
CA GLN A 450 -7.19 21.36 -23.59
C GLN A 450 -7.85 22.73 -23.46
N TRP A 451 -8.01 23.18 -22.22
CA TRP A 451 -8.35 24.58 -21.96
C TRP A 451 -7.09 25.44 -22.05
N GLY A 452 -7.21 26.63 -22.63
CA GLY A 452 -6.07 27.51 -22.84
C GLY A 452 -6.45 28.99 -22.92
N TYR A 453 -5.46 29.84 -22.75
CA TYR A 453 -5.61 31.29 -22.85
C TYR A 453 -5.84 31.73 -24.30
N THR A 454 -6.76 32.67 -24.48
CA THR A 454 -6.96 33.32 -25.79
C THR A 454 -5.78 34.23 -26.14
N SER A 455 -5.68 34.63 -27.41
CA SER A 455 -4.61 35.50 -27.90
C SER A 455 -4.77 37.00 -27.56
N THR A 456 -5.81 37.36 -26.79
CA THR A 456 -6.04 38.74 -26.37
C THR A 456 -4.92 39.25 -25.46
N SER A 457 -4.77 40.57 -25.36
CA SER A 457 -3.72 41.18 -24.56
C SER A 457 -3.84 40.84 -23.07
N GLY A 458 -5.06 40.82 -22.52
CA GLY A 458 -5.31 40.46 -21.12
C GLY A 458 -4.94 39.00 -20.81
N SER A 459 -5.40 38.05 -21.63
CA SER A 459 -5.09 36.62 -21.47
C SER A 459 -3.59 36.34 -21.54
N ARG A 460 -2.85 37.01 -22.43
CA ARG A 460 -1.39 36.89 -22.49
C ARG A 460 -0.67 37.41 -21.25
N ILE A 461 -1.24 38.40 -20.56
CA ILE A 461 -0.70 38.87 -19.28
C ILE A 461 -0.94 37.80 -18.21
N VAL A 462 -2.15 37.25 -18.10
CA VAL A 462 -2.47 36.20 -17.11
C VAL A 462 -1.64 34.94 -17.35
N MET A 463 -1.56 34.45 -18.60
CA MET A 463 -0.72 33.30 -18.98
C MET A 463 0.75 33.47 -18.58
N LYS A 464 1.27 34.71 -18.61
CA LYS A 464 2.64 35.01 -18.14
C LYS A 464 2.73 35.09 -16.62
N MET A 465 1.70 35.59 -15.94
CA MET A 465 1.70 35.76 -14.49
C MET A 465 1.41 34.46 -13.72
N GLU A 466 0.54 33.61 -14.24
CA GLU A 466 0.07 32.38 -13.58
C GLU A 466 1.23 31.48 -13.13
N PRO A 467 2.24 31.14 -13.96
CA PRO A 467 3.34 30.30 -13.49
C PRO A 467 4.11 30.90 -12.32
N TYR A 468 4.27 32.23 -12.26
CA TYR A 468 4.93 32.89 -11.13
C TYR A 468 4.07 32.86 -9.87
N PHE A 469 2.76 33.06 -10.03
CA PHE A 469 1.82 32.95 -8.93
C PHE A 469 1.79 31.52 -8.38
N ASP A 470 1.59 30.52 -9.24
CA ASP A 470 1.52 29.11 -8.87
C ASP A 470 2.81 28.65 -8.22
N MET A 471 3.96 28.90 -8.85
CA MET A 471 5.26 28.55 -8.27
C MET A 471 5.51 29.27 -6.95
N GLY A 472 5.12 30.54 -6.84
CA GLY A 472 5.25 31.30 -5.59
C GLY A 472 4.41 30.70 -4.47
N VAL A 473 3.14 30.38 -4.73
CA VAL A 473 2.25 29.78 -3.73
C VAL A 473 2.69 28.36 -3.38
N PHE A 474 3.03 27.53 -4.36
CA PHE A 474 3.53 26.17 -4.09
C PHE A 474 4.87 26.19 -3.34
N ALA A 475 5.77 27.12 -3.62
CA ALA A 475 7.01 27.30 -2.86
C ALA A 475 6.73 27.70 -1.39
N MET A 476 5.74 28.58 -1.15
CA MET A 476 5.30 28.92 0.21
C MET A 476 4.70 27.70 0.93
N ILE A 477 3.79 26.96 0.28
CA ILE A 477 3.20 25.73 0.81
C ILE A 477 4.30 24.71 1.16
N PHE A 478 5.22 24.47 0.24
CA PHE A 478 6.35 23.54 0.42
C PHE A 478 7.25 23.98 1.57
N THR A 479 7.55 25.28 1.68
CA THR A 479 8.36 25.84 2.78
C THR A 479 7.67 25.64 4.13
N ILE A 480 6.37 25.93 4.22
CA ILE A 480 5.57 25.71 5.43
C ILE A 480 5.59 24.24 5.85
N TYR A 481 5.31 23.32 4.91
CA TYR A 481 5.34 21.89 5.20
C TYR A 481 6.74 21.37 5.50
N SER A 482 7.79 21.95 4.91
CA SER A 482 9.18 21.61 5.24
C SER A 482 9.53 22.03 6.67
N VAL A 483 9.10 23.21 7.11
CA VAL A 483 9.25 23.67 8.51
C VAL A 483 8.52 22.73 9.46
N LEU A 484 7.27 22.36 9.15
CA LEU A 484 6.50 21.37 9.91
C LEU A 484 7.21 20.02 9.97
N CYS A 485 7.74 19.56 8.84
CA CYS A 485 8.46 18.30 8.72
C CYS A 485 9.73 18.31 9.57
N VAL A 486 10.54 19.37 9.49
CA VAL A 486 11.75 19.55 10.34
C VAL A 486 11.37 19.62 11.82
N TYR A 487 10.30 20.33 12.17
CA TYR A 487 9.79 20.40 13.54
C TYR A 487 9.39 19.00 14.05
N LEU A 488 8.61 18.26 13.27
CA LEU A 488 8.18 16.90 13.58
C LEU A 488 9.37 15.93 13.66
N PHE A 489 10.34 16.01 12.74
CA PHE A 489 11.55 15.18 12.76
C PHE A 489 12.47 15.51 13.93
N LYS A 490 12.60 16.79 14.31
CA LYS A 490 13.37 17.20 15.49
C LYS A 490 12.72 16.69 16.77
N VAL A 491 11.40 16.81 16.89
CA VAL A 491 10.65 16.28 18.03
C VAL A 491 10.72 14.74 18.07
N LEU A 492 10.59 14.07 16.91
CA LEU A 492 10.62 12.62 16.81
C LEU A 492 12.01 12.04 17.10
N GLY A 493 13.08 12.68 16.63
CA GLY A 493 14.46 12.24 16.88
C GLY A 493 14.88 12.34 18.34
N ILE A 494 14.46 13.41 19.03
CA ILE A 494 14.71 13.57 20.47
C ILE A 494 13.90 12.55 21.28
N ILE A 495 12.66 12.23 20.85
CA ILE A 495 11.81 11.23 21.52
C ILE A 495 12.38 9.82 21.33
N ILE A 496 12.85 9.44 20.14
CA ILE A 496 13.30 8.08 19.85
C ILE A 496 14.53 7.70 20.69
N GLU A 497 15.57 8.54 20.73
CA GLU A 497 16.82 8.16 21.39
C GLU A 497 16.77 8.26 22.91
N SER A 498 16.07 9.27 23.42
CA SER A 498 15.83 9.32 24.85
C SER A 498 15.01 8.10 25.31
N SER A 499 14.03 7.64 24.52
CA SER A 499 13.25 6.44 24.84
C SER A 499 14.11 5.17 24.95
N TRP A 500 15.22 5.07 24.20
CA TRP A 500 16.19 3.97 24.31
C TRP A 500 16.90 3.97 25.67
N LEU A 501 17.48 5.10 26.08
CA LEU A 501 18.16 5.20 27.38
C LEU A 501 17.20 5.04 28.56
N PHE A 502 15.94 5.49 28.41
CA PHE A 502 14.88 5.23 29.38
C PHE A 502 14.57 3.73 29.52
N TYR A 503 14.48 3.02 28.40
CA TYR A 503 14.23 1.60 28.36
C TYR A 503 15.34 0.78 29.04
N VAL A 504 16.61 1.15 28.85
CA VAL A 504 17.76 0.52 29.54
C VAL A 504 17.65 0.70 31.05
N CYS A 505 17.29 1.90 31.53
CA CYS A 505 17.12 2.16 32.97
C CYS A 505 15.89 1.45 33.58
N ILE A 506 14.77 1.34 32.85
CA ILE A 506 13.62 0.53 33.28
C ILE A 506 14.00 -0.95 33.37
N SER A 507 14.79 -1.45 32.41
CA SER A 507 15.25 -2.85 32.40
C SER A 507 16.12 -3.16 33.61
N LEU A 508 17.02 -2.26 34.00
CA LEU A 508 17.77 -2.35 35.25
C LEU A 508 16.85 -2.32 36.47
N THR A 509 15.89 -1.40 36.50
CA THR A 509 14.91 -1.29 37.60
C THR A 509 14.10 -2.58 37.77
N LEU A 510 13.66 -3.20 36.66
CA LEU A 510 12.98 -4.49 36.66
C LEU A 510 13.86 -5.63 37.17
N ALA A 511 15.15 -5.65 36.80
CA ALA A 511 16.10 -6.64 37.31
C ALA A 511 16.30 -6.48 38.84
N VAL A 512 16.39 -5.24 39.33
CA VAL A 512 16.52 -4.93 40.75
C VAL A 512 15.27 -5.28 41.54
N ASP A 513 14.09 -4.89 41.05
CA ASP A 513 12.80 -5.25 41.66
C ASP A 513 12.69 -6.77 41.86
N ARG A 514 12.98 -7.55 40.82
CA ARG A 514 12.90 -9.02 40.88
C ARG A 514 13.93 -9.62 41.83
N PHE A 515 15.16 -9.12 41.82
CA PHE A 515 16.17 -9.54 42.78
C PHE A 515 15.74 -9.27 44.23
N LEU A 516 15.22 -8.07 44.52
CA LEU A 516 14.77 -7.68 45.85
C LEU A 516 13.58 -8.51 46.33
N ILE A 517 12.63 -8.86 45.46
CA ILE A 517 11.53 -9.77 45.80
C ILE A 517 12.04 -11.12 46.32
N PHE A 518 13.15 -11.64 45.79
CA PHE A 518 13.73 -12.93 46.22
C PHE A 518 14.70 -12.83 47.39
N VAL A 519 15.26 -11.66 47.69
CA VAL A 519 16.26 -11.46 48.76
C VAL A 519 15.64 -10.84 50.01
N HIS A 520 14.78 -9.82 49.85
CA HIS A 520 14.12 -9.13 50.95
C HIS A 520 12.75 -8.55 50.51
N PRO A 521 11.64 -9.29 50.73
CA PRO A 521 10.30 -8.94 50.22
C PRO A 521 9.79 -7.54 50.62
N SER A 522 10.33 -6.96 51.69
CA SER A 522 9.95 -5.65 52.23
C SER A 522 10.55 -4.44 51.50
N CYS A 523 11.35 -4.62 50.44
CA CYS A 523 12.14 -3.55 49.81
C CYS A 523 11.54 -2.96 48.51
N THR A 524 10.20 -2.91 48.39
CA THR A 524 9.51 -2.34 47.20
C THR A 524 9.76 -0.84 47.01
N THR A 525 10.11 -0.13 48.10
CA THR A 525 10.50 1.29 48.06
C THR A 525 11.73 1.52 47.19
N LEU A 526 12.72 0.62 47.21
CA LEU A 526 13.95 0.77 46.42
C LEU A 526 13.67 0.62 44.91
N ALA A 527 12.82 -0.32 44.51
CA ALA A 527 12.38 -0.46 43.11
C ALA A 527 11.63 0.79 42.62
N THR A 528 10.80 1.39 43.48
CA THR A 528 10.06 2.62 43.17
C THR A 528 11.01 3.82 43.01
N ILE A 529 12.01 3.93 43.89
CA ILE A 529 13.06 4.96 43.80
C ILE A 529 13.84 4.79 42.49
N LEU A 530 14.27 3.57 42.16
CA LEU A 530 15.00 3.28 40.92
C LEU A 530 14.16 3.58 39.67
N LEU A 531 12.85 3.31 39.71
CA LEU A 531 11.94 3.71 38.64
C LEU A 531 11.89 5.22 38.48
N GLY A 532 11.75 5.97 39.58
CA GLY A 532 11.80 7.43 39.59
C GLY A 532 13.14 7.97 39.07
N SER A 533 14.26 7.37 39.48
CA SER A 533 15.60 7.70 38.98
C SER A 533 15.74 7.43 37.48
N SER A 534 15.12 6.37 36.95
CA SER A 534 15.12 6.05 35.51
C SER A 534 14.41 7.12 34.68
N TRP A 535 13.26 7.62 35.17
CA TRP A 535 12.55 8.75 34.54
C TRP A 535 13.34 10.05 34.59
N LEU A 536 13.98 10.35 35.72
CA LEU A 536 14.82 11.54 35.86
C LEU A 536 16.05 11.48 34.94
N PHE A 537 16.66 10.31 34.82
CA PHE A 537 17.76 10.07 33.90
C PHE A 537 17.34 10.27 32.43
N TRP A 538 16.16 9.78 32.06
CA TRP A 538 15.57 10.00 30.73
C TRP A 538 15.39 11.49 30.42
N ILE A 539 14.73 12.23 31.31
CA ILE A 539 14.52 13.68 31.12
C ILE A 539 15.86 14.41 31.01
N SER A 540 16.81 14.06 31.88
CA SER A 540 18.16 14.66 31.86
C SER A 540 18.85 14.40 30.52
N THR A 541 18.74 13.19 29.98
CA THR A 541 19.28 12.82 28.67
C THR A 541 18.58 13.59 27.54
N MET A 542 17.25 13.71 27.57
CA MET A 542 16.52 14.54 26.58
C MET A 542 17.00 15.98 26.58
N VAL A 543 17.19 16.56 27.77
CA VAL A 543 17.69 17.93 27.92
C VAL A 543 19.10 18.04 27.35
N VAL A 544 20.00 17.11 27.69
CA VAL A 544 21.37 17.07 27.15
C VAL A 544 21.36 16.94 25.62
N MET A 545 20.59 16.03 25.05
CA MET A 545 20.43 15.85 23.59
C MET A 545 19.72 17.02 22.88
N SER A 546 19.13 17.95 23.64
CA SER A 546 18.53 19.17 23.10
C SER A 546 19.51 20.35 23.11
N LEU A 547 20.67 20.22 23.77
CA LEU A 547 21.69 21.28 23.82
C LEU A 547 22.48 21.37 22.51
N PRO A 548 22.92 22.59 22.12
CA PRO A 548 23.78 22.75 20.96
C PRO A 548 25.09 21.95 21.12
N GLY A 549 25.46 21.20 20.09
CA GLY A 549 26.64 20.32 20.10
C GLY A 549 26.36 18.88 20.53
N PHE A 550 25.16 18.58 21.06
CA PHE A 550 24.67 17.24 21.40
C PHE A 550 23.43 16.98 20.53
N GLY A 551 23.57 16.22 19.46
CA GLY A 551 22.46 15.94 18.56
C GLY A 551 22.56 14.57 17.95
N TYR A 552 21.38 13.96 17.83
CA TYR A 552 21.16 12.66 17.25
C TYR A 552 20.29 12.83 16.01
N THR A 553 20.84 12.54 14.84
CA THR A 553 20.22 12.91 13.56
C THR A 553 20.04 11.71 12.66
N TYR A 554 18.90 11.65 11.97
CA TYR A 554 18.59 10.62 10.98
C TYR A 554 19.23 10.91 9.62
N LYS A 555 20.57 10.97 9.59
CA LYS A 555 21.32 11.28 8.37
C LYS A 555 22.78 10.84 8.49
N HIS A 556 23.20 9.91 7.62
CA HIS A 556 24.62 9.66 7.37
C HIS A 556 25.13 10.56 6.22
N PRO A 557 26.36 11.09 6.28
CA PRO A 557 27.01 11.80 5.16
C PRO A 557 27.07 11.02 3.83
N LEU A 558 26.87 9.70 3.89
CA LEU A 558 26.91 8.78 2.74
C LEU A 558 25.51 8.47 2.18
N GLY A 559 24.45 9.14 2.66
CA GLY A 559 23.07 8.97 2.16
C GLY A 559 22.27 7.85 2.81
N TYR A 560 22.76 7.23 3.89
CA TYR A 560 22.01 6.24 4.66
C TYR A 560 21.17 6.90 5.75
N TYR A 561 19.95 6.41 5.88
CA TYR A 561 18.97 6.84 6.85
C TYR A 561 19.08 5.97 8.11
N LEU A 562 20.07 6.27 8.96
CA LEU A 562 20.21 5.73 10.31
C LEU A 562 20.25 6.90 11.29
N TRP A 563 19.69 6.71 12.48
CA TRP A 563 19.89 7.64 13.58
C TRP A 563 21.31 7.47 14.13
N MET A 564 22.09 8.54 14.12
CA MET A 564 23.44 8.55 14.68
C MET A 564 23.75 9.88 15.33
N TRP A 565 24.71 9.85 16.25
CA TRP A 565 25.37 11.03 16.80
C TRP A 565 25.93 11.89 15.67
N ASN A 566 25.60 13.19 15.71
CA ASN A 566 26.17 14.14 14.78
C ASN A 566 27.65 14.42 15.11
N ALA A 567 28.37 15.10 14.22
CA ALA A 567 29.79 15.42 14.41
C ALA A 567 30.05 16.55 15.46
N GLY A 568 29.06 16.89 16.30
CA GLY A 568 29.23 17.86 17.37
C GLY A 568 30.16 17.31 18.46
N SER A 569 30.94 18.19 19.10
CA SER A 569 31.88 17.80 20.15
C SER A 569 31.18 17.12 21.34
N GLY A 570 29.96 17.54 21.68
CA GLY A 570 29.15 16.89 22.71
C GLY A 570 28.68 15.50 22.29
N SER A 571 28.16 15.36 21.07
CA SER A 571 27.76 14.07 20.49
C SER A 571 28.91 13.08 20.37
N ALA A 572 30.12 13.54 20.05
CA ALA A 572 31.32 12.69 20.00
C ALA A 572 31.65 12.10 21.38
N VAL A 573 31.56 12.93 22.44
CA VAL A 573 31.75 12.46 23.83
C VAL A 573 30.68 11.44 24.21
N VAL A 574 29.40 11.69 23.87
CA VAL A 574 28.33 10.74 24.17
C VAL A 574 28.51 9.43 23.38
N ALA A 575 28.85 9.50 22.09
CA ALA A 575 29.12 8.33 21.26
C ALA A 575 30.29 7.47 21.78
N GLU A 576 31.29 8.09 22.41
CA GLU A 576 32.41 7.38 23.04
C GLU A 576 32.00 6.73 24.37
N ILE A 577 31.15 7.40 25.16
CA ILE A 577 30.73 6.92 26.50
C ILE A 577 29.64 5.84 26.42
N GLU A 578 28.69 5.99 25.50
CA GLU A 578 27.48 5.16 25.39
C GLU A 578 27.77 3.64 25.37
N PRO A 579 28.72 3.11 24.58
CA PRO A 579 28.99 1.67 24.55
C PRO A 579 29.43 1.14 25.92
N PHE A 580 30.24 1.91 26.65
CA PHE A 580 30.72 1.52 27.98
C PHE A 580 29.62 1.60 29.02
N PHE A 581 28.77 2.63 28.94
CA PHE A 581 27.60 2.76 29.80
C PHE A 581 26.66 1.59 29.61
N ASP A 582 26.27 1.30 28.36
CA ASP A 582 25.37 0.21 28.01
C ASP A 582 25.94 -1.14 28.47
N VAL A 583 27.18 -1.47 28.12
CA VAL A 583 27.79 -2.75 28.57
C VAL A 583 27.86 -2.86 30.08
N SER A 584 28.21 -1.78 30.79
CA SER A 584 28.27 -1.78 32.26
C SER A 584 26.91 -2.09 32.88
N VAL A 585 25.84 -1.45 32.37
CA VAL A 585 24.47 -1.70 32.82
C VAL A 585 24.05 -3.15 32.51
N PHE A 586 24.37 -3.66 31.32
CA PHE A 586 24.05 -5.03 30.93
C PHE A 586 24.79 -6.09 31.75
N ILE A 587 26.05 -5.85 32.13
CA ILE A 587 26.79 -6.73 33.05
C ILE A 587 26.08 -6.78 34.41
N VAL A 588 25.64 -5.64 34.94
CA VAL A 588 24.88 -5.59 36.19
C VAL A 588 23.57 -6.38 36.04
N ILE A 589 22.79 -6.13 34.99
CA ILE A 589 21.53 -6.86 34.72
C ILE A 589 21.78 -8.38 34.62
N PHE A 590 22.86 -8.80 33.95
CA PHE A 590 23.23 -10.21 33.82
C PHE A 590 23.48 -10.86 35.18
N VAL A 591 24.31 -10.23 36.01
CA VAL A 591 24.63 -10.74 37.35
C VAL A 591 23.35 -10.86 38.18
N MET A 592 22.46 -9.87 38.11
CA MET A 592 21.19 -9.90 38.80
C MET A 592 20.29 -11.04 38.33
N TYR A 593 20.15 -11.23 37.01
CA TYR A 593 19.36 -12.34 36.48
C TYR A 593 19.97 -13.71 36.78
N ALA A 594 21.30 -13.86 36.80
CA ALA A 594 21.95 -15.10 37.22
C ALA A 594 21.60 -15.47 38.67
N ILE A 595 21.54 -14.47 39.57
CA ILE A 595 21.11 -14.68 40.95
C ILE A 595 19.63 -15.06 41.03
N VAL A 596 18.76 -14.37 40.26
CA VAL A 596 17.32 -14.68 40.17
C VAL A 596 17.10 -16.10 39.66
N VAL A 597 17.79 -16.54 38.61
CA VAL A 597 17.71 -17.90 38.07
C VAL A 597 18.11 -18.93 39.13
N ARG A 598 19.23 -18.70 39.84
CA ARG A 598 19.67 -19.57 40.93
C ARG A 598 18.61 -19.69 42.02
N LYS A 599 17.95 -18.58 42.39
CA LYS A 599 16.86 -18.57 43.39
C LYS A 599 15.60 -19.27 42.88
N ILE A 600 15.22 -19.09 41.62
CA ILE A 600 14.11 -19.82 40.98
C ILE A 600 14.39 -21.34 40.97
N MET A 601 15.64 -21.74 40.70
CA MET A 601 16.05 -23.16 40.76
C MET A 601 15.98 -23.73 42.18
N GLN A 602 16.26 -22.93 43.21
CA GLN A 602 16.08 -23.31 44.61
C GLN A 602 14.58 -23.42 44.98
N LEU A 603 13.76 -22.47 44.51
CA LEU A 603 12.30 -22.47 44.72
C LEU A 603 11.60 -23.67 44.07
N LYS A 604 12.14 -24.23 42.98
CA LYS A 604 11.64 -25.49 42.40
C LYS A 604 11.53 -26.63 43.42
N ARG A 605 12.36 -26.61 44.47
CA ARG A 605 12.39 -27.66 45.51
C ARG A 605 11.34 -27.45 46.61
N THR A 606 10.77 -26.24 46.74
CA THR A 606 9.95 -25.86 47.91
C THR A 606 8.59 -25.25 47.56
N ALA A 607 8.41 -24.70 46.36
CA ALA A 607 7.23 -23.91 45.99
C ALA A 607 6.11 -24.75 45.35
N THR A 608 4.87 -24.26 45.49
CA THR A 608 3.71 -24.79 44.75
C THR A 608 3.89 -24.60 43.24
N SER A 609 3.38 -25.55 42.47
CA SER A 609 3.66 -25.66 41.03
C SER A 609 3.19 -24.46 40.19
N SER A 610 2.24 -23.67 40.67
CA SER A 610 1.66 -22.52 39.94
C SER A 610 2.53 -21.27 40.00
N SER A 611 2.99 -20.86 41.19
CA SER A 611 3.84 -19.66 41.36
C SER A 611 5.18 -19.81 40.66
N TYR A 612 5.82 -20.99 40.82
CA TYR A 612 7.07 -21.33 40.12
C TYR A 612 6.94 -21.20 38.59
N ARG A 613 5.83 -21.67 38.00
CA ARG A 613 5.60 -21.61 36.55
C ARG A 613 5.45 -20.18 36.04
N THR A 614 4.83 -19.30 36.81
CA THR A 614 4.66 -17.88 36.43
C THR A 614 6.00 -17.15 36.46
N GLU A 615 6.77 -17.29 37.56
CA GLU A 615 8.09 -16.66 37.69
C GLU A 615 9.09 -17.22 36.67
N LEU A 616 9.06 -18.53 36.39
CA LEU A 616 9.88 -19.13 35.34
C LEU A 616 9.56 -18.56 33.95
N ARG A 617 8.28 -18.33 33.62
CA ARG A 617 7.89 -17.72 32.34
C ARG A 617 8.38 -16.28 32.22
N ILE A 618 8.25 -15.48 33.27
CA ILE A 618 8.74 -14.10 33.31
C ILE A 618 10.26 -14.08 33.16
N CYS A 619 10.96 -14.98 33.86
CA CYS A 619 12.41 -15.12 33.74
C CYS A 619 12.85 -15.55 32.34
N VAL A 620 12.12 -16.45 31.67
CA VAL A 620 12.41 -16.85 30.27
C VAL A 620 12.19 -15.69 29.29
N VAL A 621 11.14 -14.89 29.47
CA VAL A 621 10.91 -13.68 28.64
C VAL A 621 12.02 -12.67 28.86
N ALA A 622 12.36 -12.38 30.12
CA ALA A 622 13.41 -11.44 30.47
C ALA A 622 14.79 -11.90 29.98
N ALA A 623 15.13 -13.20 30.10
CA ALA A 623 16.36 -13.76 29.56
C ALA A 623 16.39 -13.73 28.03
N GLY A 624 15.26 -14.01 27.37
CA GLY A 624 15.15 -13.91 25.91
C GLY A 624 15.36 -12.49 25.40
N SER A 625 14.75 -11.50 26.07
CA SER A 625 14.97 -10.08 25.80
C SER A 625 16.43 -9.71 26.06
N PHE A 626 16.97 -10.02 27.25
CA PHE A 626 18.35 -9.72 27.62
C PHE A 626 19.39 -10.28 26.63
N ILE A 627 19.22 -11.53 26.18
CA ILE A 627 20.11 -12.14 25.19
C ILE A 627 20.03 -11.38 23.86
N TYR A 628 18.83 -11.06 23.39
CA TYR A 628 18.65 -10.30 22.16
C TYR A 628 19.30 -8.92 22.24
N GLU A 629 19.08 -8.22 23.33
CA GLU A 629 19.60 -6.88 23.60
C GLU A 629 21.12 -6.85 23.72
N THR A 630 21.69 -7.84 24.42
CA THR A 630 23.15 -8.03 24.50
C THR A 630 23.74 -8.27 23.12
N LEU A 631 23.05 -9.08 22.29
CA LEU A 631 23.47 -9.31 20.90
C LEU A 631 23.30 -8.05 20.05
N PHE A 632 22.25 -7.27 20.26
CA PHE A 632 22.03 -6.01 19.56
C PHE A 632 23.16 -5.03 19.88
N ILE A 633 23.45 -4.78 21.16
CA ILE A 633 24.54 -3.92 21.62
C ILE A 633 25.90 -4.41 21.11
N ALA A 634 26.17 -5.73 21.18
CA ALA A 634 27.36 -6.34 20.62
C ALA A 634 27.51 -6.07 19.11
N VAL A 635 26.40 -6.16 18.38
CA VAL A 635 26.33 -5.90 16.93
C VAL A 635 26.49 -4.42 16.62
N THR A 636 25.86 -3.53 17.39
CA THR A 636 25.86 -2.09 17.13
C THR A 636 27.23 -1.45 17.36
N PHE A 637 27.96 -1.85 18.41
CA PHE A 637 29.19 -1.16 18.79
C PHE A 637 30.49 -1.95 18.52
N TRP A 638 30.46 -3.29 18.49
CA TRP A 638 31.69 -4.10 18.38
C TRP A 638 31.77 -4.97 17.12
N MET A 639 30.70 -5.07 16.32
CA MET A 639 30.80 -5.78 15.04
C MET A 639 31.56 -4.92 14.03
N PRO A 640 32.68 -5.40 13.47
CA PRO A 640 33.42 -4.63 12.49
C PRO A 640 32.54 -4.41 11.24
N PHE A 641 32.42 -3.15 10.81
CA PHE A 641 31.65 -2.76 9.62
C PHE A 641 32.11 -3.49 8.33
N ASP A 642 33.36 -3.98 8.33
CA ASP A 642 33.96 -4.77 7.26
C ASP A 642 33.27 -6.13 7.01
N VAL A 643 32.47 -6.63 7.96
CA VAL A 643 31.85 -7.96 7.87
C VAL A 643 30.65 -7.98 6.91
N LEU A 644 29.84 -6.92 6.89
CA LEU A 644 28.62 -6.84 6.07
C LEU A 644 28.70 -5.77 4.97
N GLY A 645 29.69 -4.87 5.05
CA GLY A 645 29.69 -3.61 4.30
C GLY A 645 28.90 -2.54 5.07
N GLU A 646 29.41 -1.30 5.08
CA GLU A 646 28.81 -0.20 5.84
C GLU A 646 27.31 -0.01 5.52
N LYS A 647 26.92 -0.09 4.24
CA LYS A 647 25.54 0.14 3.80
C LYS A 647 24.58 -0.92 4.34
N GLU A 648 24.96 -2.18 4.18
CA GLU A 648 24.19 -3.33 4.61
C GLU A 648 24.11 -3.38 6.13
N MET A 649 25.19 -3.00 6.83
CA MET A 649 25.20 -2.88 8.28
C MET A 649 24.18 -1.86 8.77
N TYR A 650 24.07 -0.69 8.14
CA TYR A 650 23.05 0.30 8.51
C TYR A 650 21.61 -0.17 8.28
N VAL A 651 21.35 -0.94 7.22
CA VAL A 651 20.02 -1.55 7.00
C VAL A 651 19.74 -2.63 8.04
N VAL A 652 20.74 -3.43 8.38
CA VAL A 652 20.63 -4.47 9.41
C VAL A 652 20.36 -3.85 10.77
N LEU A 653 21.09 -2.80 11.16
CA LEU A 653 20.88 -2.08 12.41
C LEU A 653 19.46 -1.50 12.50
N ASN A 654 18.96 -0.84 11.45
CA ASN A 654 17.58 -0.35 11.42
C ASN A 654 16.55 -1.48 11.59
N VAL A 655 16.75 -2.63 10.93
CA VAL A 655 15.85 -3.78 11.07
C VAL A 655 15.90 -4.37 12.48
N ILE A 656 17.08 -4.50 13.07
CA ILE A 656 17.24 -5.00 14.44
C ILE A 656 16.59 -4.02 15.44
N TRP A 657 16.73 -2.71 15.23
CA TRP A 657 16.07 -1.69 16.06
C TRP A 657 14.53 -1.74 15.96
N MET A 658 13.99 -1.93 14.76
CA MET A 658 12.54 -2.13 14.59
C MET A 658 12.04 -3.41 15.26
N ILE A 659 12.81 -4.50 15.16
CA ILE A 659 12.47 -5.76 15.81
C ILE A 659 12.51 -5.58 17.33
N ASP A 660 13.49 -4.84 17.85
CA ASP A 660 13.68 -4.58 19.27
C ASP A 660 12.43 -3.94 19.91
N CYS A 661 11.94 -2.86 19.30
CA CYS A 661 10.74 -2.15 19.72
C CYS A 661 9.50 -3.06 19.84
N GLY A 662 9.43 -4.14 19.06
CA GLY A 662 8.33 -5.10 19.07
C GLY A 662 8.63 -6.38 19.87
N MET A 663 9.88 -6.67 20.22
CA MET A 663 10.28 -7.98 20.71
C MET A 663 9.76 -8.25 22.11
N PHE A 664 9.94 -7.32 23.05
CA PHE A 664 9.49 -7.51 24.43
C PHE A 664 7.97 -7.70 24.49
N ALA A 665 7.21 -6.88 23.76
CA ALA A 665 5.76 -7.01 23.66
C ALA A 665 5.35 -8.35 23.03
N SER A 666 6.04 -8.78 21.97
CA SER A 666 5.80 -10.06 21.29
C SER A 666 6.10 -11.25 22.19
N LEU A 667 7.26 -11.29 22.86
CA LEU A 667 7.63 -12.35 23.79
C LEU A 667 6.66 -12.39 24.99
N THR A 668 6.31 -11.24 25.55
CA THR A 668 5.33 -11.14 26.63
C THR A 668 3.97 -11.71 26.19
N LEU A 669 3.49 -11.40 24.98
CA LEU A 669 2.25 -11.96 24.45
C LEU A 669 2.34 -13.47 24.14
N VAL A 670 3.49 -13.96 23.69
CA VAL A 670 3.73 -15.39 23.41
C VAL A 670 3.69 -16.20 24.70
N PHE A 671 4.33 -15.73 25.77
CA PHE A 671 4.48 -16.48 27.01
C PHE A 671 3.41 -16.19 28.08
N ASN A 672 2.73 -15.04 28.02
CA ASN A 672 1.64 -14.69 28.93
C ASN A 672 0.28 -15.04 28.33
N THR A 673 -0.18 -16.26 28.62
CA THR A 673 -1.47 -16.78 28.14
C THR A 673 -2.68 -15.95 28.61
N VAL A 674 -2.59 -15.29 29.76
CA VAL A 674 -3.67 -14.45 30.30
C VAL A 674 -3.75 -13.13 29.54
N LEU A 675 -2.60 -12.47 29.34
CA LEU A 675 -2.52 -11.24 28.54
C LEU A 675 -2.97 -11.50 27.10
N ARG A 676 -2.50 -12.59 26.47
CA ARG A 676 -2.92 -13.00 25.14
C ARG A 676 -4.43 -13.19 25.03
N ARG A 677 -5.05 -13.85 26.02
CA ARG A 677 -6.53 -13.99 26.06
C ARG A 677 -7.22 -12.63 26.16
N LYS A 678 -6.73 -11.72 27.00
CA LYS A 678 -7.30 -10.36 27.12
C LYS A 678 -7.16 -9.54 25.84
N VAL A 679 -6.01 -9.58 25.16
CA VAL A 679 -5.81 -8.90 23.87
C VAL A 679 -6.73 -9.50 22.81
N ILE A 680 -6.86 -10.83 22.75
CA ILE A 680 -7.80 -11.50 21.85
C ILE A 680 -9.26 -11.08 22.15
N LEU A 681 -9.64 -10.95 23.43
CA LEU A 681 -10.98 -10.50 23.82
C LEU A 681 -11.24 -9.04 23.43
N LEU A 682 -10.24 -8.16 23.57
CA LEU A 682 -10.32 -6.76 23.12
C LEU A 682 -10.44 -6.65 21.60
N VAL A 683 -9.63 -7.39 20.83
CA VAL A 683 -9.69 -7.41 19.36
C VAL A 683 -10.99 -8.02 18.85
N LYS A 684 -11.57 -8.98 19.59
CA LYS A 684 -12.84 -9.62 19.25
C LYS A 684 -14.07 -8.73 19.50
N GLY A 685 -13.91 -7.55 20.08
CA GLY A 685 -15.01 -6.57 20.20
C GLY A 685 -16.23 -7.09 20.96
N ASN A 686 -16.08 -8.05 21.87
CA ASN A 686 -17.21 -8.51 22.68
C ASN A 686 -17.48 -7.49 23.79
N ASP A 687 -18.74 -7.05 23.83
CA ASP A 687 -19.34 -6.22 24.85
C ASP A 687 -18.75 -6.49 26.23
N VAL A 688 -18.47 -5.39 26.94
CA VAL A 688 -18.22 -5.36 28.37
C VAL A 688 -19.41 -6.03 29.04
N ILE A 689 -19.38 -7.36 29.19
CA ILE A 689 -20.28 -8.09 30.06
C ILE A 689 -19.96 -7.56 31.45
N HIS A 690 -20.80 -6.65 31.92
CA HIS A 690 -20.90 -6.29 33.32
C HIS A 690 -21.08 -7.60 34.08
N VAL A 691 -19.98 -8.13 34.62
CA VAL A 691 -20.02 -9.17 35.63
C VAL A 691 -20.61 -8.50 36.86
N SER A 692 -21.95 -8.51 36.94
CA SER A 692 -22.68 -8.20 38.14
C SER A 692 -22.26 -9.22 39.19
N SER A 693 -21.40 -8.78 40.10
CA SER A 693 -21.13 -9.41 41.38
C SER A 693 -22.46 -9.60 42.12
N ASN A 694 -23.06 -10.79 42.01
CA ASN A 694 -24.19 -11.19 42.83
C ASN A 694 -24.07 -12.66 43.23
N ARG A 695 -24.14 -12.87 44.55
CA ARG A 695 -24.18 -14.10 45.38
C ARG A 695 -22.84 -14.62 45.90
N VAL A 696 -22.53 -14.44 47.21
CA VAL A 696 -23.07 -15.13 48.42
C VAL A 696 -22.50 -16.55 48.46
N THR A 697 -21.72 -16.98 49.45
CA THR A 697 -21.81 -16.90 50.93
C THR A 697 -20.42 -16.97 51.53
#